data_AF-A0AAV5GLF5-F1
#
_entry.id   AF-A0AAV5GLF5-F1
#
_cell.length_a   1.000
_cell.length_b   1.000
_cell.length_c   1.000
_cell.angle_alpha   90.00
_cell.angle_beta   90.00
_cell.angle_gamma   90.00
#
_symmetry.space_group_name_H-M   'P 1'
#
loop_
_entity.id
_entity.type
_entity.pdbx_description
1 polymer ?
#
loop_
_entity_poly.entity_id
_entity_poly.type
_entity_poly.pdbx_seq_one_letter_code
_entity_poly.pdbx_strand_id
1 'polypeptide(L)'
;MGQDLRFDNKTVIVTGAGGGLGHSLFYASRGANVVVNDLSRENADKVVGEIKAAGSKGKAVANYNSATEGEKIVGQALKEFGSVDVLVNNAGILRDKSFKSMTDKEWDLVQEVHVKGAFSCTKAAWPHMRKQKYGRIVNTASAAGIYGNFGQANYSAAKMGLVAFSKSLAREGVKYNIHANAIAPVAASQMTETIMPPEMLAQLSPDMIVPLVAYLTHDTTETNGQLFEAGAGWYGKVRWERTKGHVFKTDASFTPAAVKHKWDVINDFNDPDHPENITDADYLGYLEKAKTLSKNEAPEEVRYDGKTVLITGAGAGLGRSYALVFARHGANVVVNDMSRENAEKVVKEIKDTGGKAVAVVDSTLEGEKLVKGALDAFGSLHVIICNAGILRDKSFAAMTEAEWDAVYSTHLKGTYAVAKAAWPLFQKQKYGRIVTTASSVGVHGNFGQCNYSTAKSAIIGLTRTLAIEGKKYGILANVLVPNAGTAMTRTVWPEEMVQAFSPDFVAPVVGYLGSEACETTMGLYEVSAGWCAALRWQRSYGYAFPVNKKVQVEDVAAKWDTITRFDDKATNPNSTAESLEAIVSNFANEDESAGPDSGDDYTDPEDSELVAKAKKEAKSSGEYTYTERDVMLYNVGVGATEKDLDLIYEGADGFGPVPTFGVIPQFAVSSGLSLDWLPNFSPMMLLHGEQYLQIKKPFPTEGTLVSESKLAEVLDKGKAAAVTTVTLTKDSATGEVLAENHSTVFIRGAGGFGGRKTGKDRGAATALNKPPSREPDYVVEEKTLPQQAAIYRLSGDYNPLHVDPDFAKVGGFDQPILHGLCSFGVTGKNIFRKYGQIKDIKVRFAGVVYPGETLVMKMWKEGDRVIFTTETKERKSPVLSAAAATLA
;
A
#
# COMPACT_ATOMS: atom_id res chain seq x y z
N MET A 1 23.85 -23.58 -2.63
CA MET A 1 24.41 -22.37 -3.30
C MET A 1 23.76 -22.32 -4.68
N GLY A 2 22.83 -21.39 -4.90
CA GLY A 2 22.23 -21.17 -6.23
C GLY A 2 23.21 -20.47 -7.16
N GLN A 3 23.07 -20.66 -8.47
CA GLN A 3 23.87 -19.96 -9.48
C GLN A 3 23.61 -18.44 -9.44
N ASP A 4 24.68 -17.64 -9.56
CA ASP A 4 24.64 -16.19 -9.75
C ASP A 4 23.91 -15.85 -11.07
N LEU A 5 22.84 -15.06 -11.02
CA LEU A 5 22.07 -14.58 -12.18
C LEU A 5 22.86 -13.45 -12.86
N ARG A 6 23.23 -13.66 -14.12
CA ARG A 6 24.17 -12.79 -14.85
C ARG A 6 23.56 -12.31 -16.16
N PHE A 7 24.04 -11.17 -16.63
CA PHE A 7 23.62 -10.53 -17.88
C PHE A 7 24.78 -10.43 -18.87
N ASP A 8 25.73 -11.37 -18.80
CA ASP A 8 26.90 -11.40 -19.67
C ASP A 8 26.46 -11.38 -21.14
N ASN A 9 27.08 -10.50 -21.94
CA ASN A 9 26.79 -10.29 -23.36
C ASN A 9 25.37 -9.77 -23.68
N LYS A 10 24.56 -9.38 -22.69
CA LYS A 10 23.29 -8.69 -22.93
C LYS A 10 23.52 -7.19 -23.09
N THR A 11 22.83 -6.58 -24.05
CA THR A 11 22.78 -5.12 -24.18
C THR A 11 21.51 -4.56 -23.55
N VAL A 12 21.68 -3.67 -22.58
CA VAL A 12 20.62 -3.07 -21.78
C VAL A 12 20.55 -1.58 -22.06
N ILE A 13 19.36 -1.09 -22.41
CA ILE A 13 19.09 0.35 -22.52
C ILE A 13 18.25 0.76 -21.32
N VAL A 14 18.70 1.79 -20.59
CA VAL A 14 17.93 2.42 -19.50
C VAL A 14 17.72 3.89 -19.86
N THR A 15 16.46 4.31 -19.99
CA THR A 15 16.12 5.72 -20.26
C THR A 15 15.96 6.51 -18.95
N GLY A 16 16.37 7.78 -18.95
CA GLY A 16 16.39 8.62 -17.74
C GLY A 16 17.30 8.02 -16.65
N ALA A 17 18.50 7.61 -17.04
CA ALA A 17 19.41 6.80 -16.24
C ALA A 17 20.57 7.61 -15.64
N GLY A 18 20.56 8.94 -15.75
CA GLY A 18 21.58 9.81 -15.18
C GLY A 18 21.43 10.02 -13.66
N GLY A 19 20.29 9.62 -13.08
CA GLY A 19 20.03 9.59 -11.65
C GLY A 19 18.90 8.62 -11.28
N GLY A 20 18.59 8.47 -10.00
CA GLY A 20 17.44 7.66 -9.55
C GLY A 20 17.76 6.18 -9.34
N LEU A 21 16.99 5.27 -9.98
CA LEU A 21 16.79 3.86 -9.59
C LEU A 21 18.01 2.91 -9.66
N GLY A 22 19.23 3.36 -9.94
CA GLY A 22 20.45 2.51 -9.86
C GLY A 22 20.58 1.37 -10.89
N HIS A 23 19.64 1.21 -11.82
CA HIS A 23 19.61 0.08 -12.76
C HIS A 23 20.91 -0.12 -13.56
N SER A 24 21.48 0.95 -14.12
CA SER A 24 22.65 0.89 -15.00
C SER A 24 23.89 0.29 -14.33
N LEU A 25 24.16 0.69 -13.08
CA LEU A 25 25.29 0.19 -12.28
C LEU A 25 25.14 -1.30 -12.02
N PHE A 26 23.94 -1.76 -11.67
CA PHE A 26 23.67 -3.17 -11.43
C PHE A 26 23.89 -4.03 -12.69
N TYR A 27 23.27 -3.67 -13.81
CA TYR A 27 23.40 -4.46 -15.04
C TYR A 27 24.87 -4.57 -15.48
N ALA A 28 25.62 -3.47 -15.42
CA ALA A 28 27.04 -3.49 -15.74
C ALA A 28 27.82 -4.38 -14.75
N SER A 29 27.53 -4.32 -13.44
CA SER A 29 28.15 -5.18 -12.42
C SER A 29 27.89 -6.67 -12.67
N ARG A 30 26.75 -7.01 -13.27
CA ARG A 30 26.38 -8.37 -13.68
C ARG A 30 26.75 -8.71 -15.12
N GLY A 31 27.60 -7.91 -15.77
CA GLY A 31 28.26 -8.23 -17.05
C GLY A 31 27.57 -7.71 -18.32
N ALA A 32 26.50 -6.92 -18.19
CA ALA A 32 25.81 -6.36 -19.34
C ALA A 32 26.56 -5.20 -20.00
N ASN A 33 26.35 -5.00 -21.31
CA ASN A 33 26.64 -3.74 -21.97
C ASN A 33 25.48 -2.77 -21.73
N VAL A 34 25.74 -1.56 -21.26
CA VAL A 34 24.69 -0.61 -20.85
C VAL A 34 24.74 0.68 -21.66
N VAL A 35 23.61 1.05 -22.25
CA VAL A 35 23.37 2.41 -22.77
C VAL A 35 22.69 3.22 -21.69
N VAL A 36 23.43 4.18 -21.13
CA VAL A 36 22.94 5.10 -20.10
C VAL A 36 22.36 6.32 -20.81
N ASN A 37 21.04 6.35 -21.01
CA ASN A 37 20.37 7.47 -21.65
C ASN A 37 19.88 8.49 -20.61
N ASP A 38 20.30 9.75 -20.74
CA ASP A 38 19.76 10.88 -19.97
C ASP A 38 19.91 12.18 -20.76
N LEU A 39 18.93 13.09 -20.65
CA LEU A 39 19.04 14.42 -21.29
C LEU A 39 20.20 15.23 -20.71
N SER A 40 20.54 15.03 -19.44
CA SER A 40 21.70 15.63 -18.81
C SER A 40 22.96 14.86 -19.20
N ARG A 41 23.79 15.48 -20.05
CA ARG A 41 25.11 14.97 -20.42
C ARG A 41 25.95 14.66 -19.19
N GLU A 42 26.03 15.61 -18.26
CA GLU A 42 26.81 15.47 -17.03
C GLU A 42 26.40 14.23 -16.24
N ASN A 43 25.09 14.04 -16.05
CA ASN A 43 24.56 12.91 -15.27
C ASN A 43 24.82 11.57 -15.97
N ALA A 44 24.59 11.48 -17.28
CA ALA A 44 24.86 10.25 -18.04
C ALA A 44 26.36 9.91 -18.05
N ASP A 45 27.22 10.91 -18.27
CA ASP A 45 28.68 10.72 -18.28
C ASP A 45 29.21 10.32 -16.90
N LYS A 46 28.64 10.88 -15.81
CA LYS A 46 28.95 10.49 -14.44
C LYS A 46 28.70 9.00 -14.20
N VAL A 47 27.50 8.50 -14.50
CA VAL A 47 27.14 7.08 -14.30
C VAL A 47 28.02 6.16 -15.16
N VAL A 48 28.34 6.54 -16.39
CA VAL A 48 29.29 5.78 -17.24
C VAL A 48 30.70 5.79 -16.63
N GLY A 49 31.12 6.91 -16.04
CA GLY A 49 32.38 7.01 -15.30
C GLY A 49 32.44 6.07 -14.10
N GLU A 50 31.37 6.01 -13.30
CA GLU A 50 31.24 5.09 -12.16
C GLU A 50 31.31 3.62 -12.59
N ILE A 51 30.63 3.25 -13.68
CA ILE A 51 30.68 1.89 -14.26
C ILE A 51 32.10 1.50 -14.65
N LYS A 52 32.86 2.42 -15.27
CA LYS A 52 34.25 2.21 -15.67
C LYS A 52 35.18 2.10 -14.46
N ALA A 53 34.99 2.96 -13.47
CA ALA A 53 35.80 2.99 -12.24
C ALA A 53 35.61 1.72 -11.40
N ALA A 54 34.40 1.15 -11.38
CA ALA A 54 34.10 -0.08 -10.65
C ALA A 54 34.76 -1.35 -11.24
N GLY A 55 35.46 -1.24 -12.39
CA GLY A 55 36.11 -2.40 -13.03
C GLY A 55 35.13 -3.47 -13.50
N SER A 56 33.88 -3.09 -13.78
CA SER A 56 32.84 -4.02 -14.20
C SER A 56 33.21 -4.75 -15.50
N LYS A 57 32.78 -6.02 -15.63
CA LYS A 57 32.99 -6.80 -16.86
C LYS A 57 32.14 -6.30 -18.04
N GLY A 58 31.06 -5.57 -17.74
CA GLY A 58 30.19 -4.91 -18.70
C GLY A 58 30.79 -3.62 -19.26
N LYS A 59 30.36 -3.21 -20.46
CA LYS A 59 30.74 -1.92 -21.06
C LYS A 59 29.61 -0.92 -20.87
N ALA A 60 29.90 0.38 -20.85
CA ALA A 60 28.86 1.41 -20.83
C ALA A 60 29.16 2.58 -21.77
N VAL A 61 28.10 3.13 -22.36
CA VAL A 61 28.15 4.32 -23.21
C VAL A 61 27.01 5.27 -22.82
N ALA A 62 27.31 6.57 -22.81
CA ALA A 62 26.31 7.60 -22.54
C ALA A 62 25.54 7.94 -23.82
N ASN A 63 24.26 8.25 -23.66
CA ASN A 63 23.38 8.75 -24.71
C ASN A 63 22.62 9.97 -24.19
N TYR A 64 22.54 11.03 -25.01
CA TYR A 64 21.98 12.32 -24.59
C TYR A 64 20.69 12.72 -25.31
N ASN A 65 20.09 11.80 -26.06
CA ASN A 65 18.90 12.08 -26.86
C ASN A 65 17.64 12.04 -26.00
N SER A 66 16.59 12.71 -26.44
CA SER A 66 15.27 12.55 -25.83
C SER A 66 14.78 11.11 -25.96
N ALA A 67 14.04 10.61 -24.97
CA ALA A 67 13.39 9.29 -25.06
C ALA A 67 12.41 9.20 -26.26
N THR A 68 11.91 10.33 -26.76
CA THR A 68 11.10 10.38 -27.98
C THR A 68 11.90 10.08 -29.24
N GLU A 69 13.23 10.19 -29.20
CA GLU A 69 14.16 9.89 -30.29
C GLU A 69 14.70 8.45 -30.23
N GLY A 70 13.80 7.49 -30.01
CA GLY A 70 14.15 6.08 -29.76
C GLY A 70 15.07 5.44 -30.81
N GLU A 71 14.96 5.82 -32.08
CA GLU A 71 15.87 5.35 -33.15
C GLU A 71 17.33 5.73 -32.90
N LYS A 72 17.60 6.92 -32.37
CA LYS A 72 18.97 7.36 -32.06
C LYS A 72 19.53 6.60 -30.85
N ILE A 73 18.69 6.34 -29.85
CA ILE A 73 19.07 5.60 -28.65
C ILE A 73 19.40 4.14 -28.99
N VAL A 74 18.47 3.45 -29.66
CA VAL A 74 18.65 2.05 -30.09
C VAL A 74 19.75 1.94 -31.13
N GLY A 75 19.85 2.88 -32.08
CA GLY A 75 20.92 2.93 -33.07
C GLY A 75 22.31 2.99 -32.45
N GLN A 76 22.48 3.74 -31.35
CA GLN A 76 23.75 3.75 -30.62
C GLN A 76 24.03 2.39 -29.93
N ALA A 77 23.02 1.76 -29.31
CA ALA A 77 23.19 0.43 -28.72
C ALA A 77 23.69 -0.59 -29.76
N LEU A 78 23.09 -0.59 -30.95
CA LEU A 78 23.47 -1.46 -32.06
C LEU A 78 24.88 -1.14 -32.59
N LYS A 79 25.24 0.14 -32.69
CA LYS A 79 26.56 0.57 -33.14
C LYS A 79 27.67 0.13 -32.18
N GLU A 80 27.46 0.32 -30.88
CA GLU A 80 28.49 0.10 -29.86
C GLU A 80 28.57 -1.37 -29.42
N PHE A 81 27.43 -2.07 -29.36
CA PHE A 81 27.32 -3.39 -28.75
C PHE A 81 26.67 -4.45 -29.63
N GLY A 82 26.08 -4.08 -30.78
CA GLY A 82 25.56 -5.01 -31.78
C GLY A 82 24.15 -5.57 -31.51
N SER A 83 23.57 -5.37 -30.33
CA SER A 83 22.24 -5.88 -29.95
C SER A 83 21.45 -4.89 -29.09
N VAL A 84 20.18 -5.21 -28.84
CA VAL A 84 19.37 -4.66 -27.74
C VAL A 84 18.52 -5.79 -27.17
N ASP A 85 18.83 -6.20 -25.95
CA ASP A 85 18.25 -7.37 -25.30
C ASP A 85 17.25 -6.98 -24.21
N VAL A 86 17.54 -5.89 -23.49
CA VAL A 86 16.71 -5.36 -22.42
C VAL A 86 16.44 -3.87 -22.64
N LEU A 87 15.19 -3.46 -22.49
CA LEU A 87 14.79 -2.05 -22.50
C LEU A 87 14.03 -1.72 -21.21
N VAL A 88 14.59 -0.81 -20.41
CA VAL A 88 13.94 -0.26 -19.22
C VAL A 88 13.46 1.16 -19.54
N ASN A 89 12.16 1.29 -19.80
CA ASN A 89 11.50 2.58 -20.04
C ASN A 89 11.24 3.27 -18.70
N ASN A 90 12.25 4.01 -18.22
CA ASN A 90 12.25 4.65 -16.91
C ASN A 90 12.19 6.19 -16.96
N ALA A 91 12.56 6.82 -18.09
CA ALA A 91 12.53 8.27 -18.23
C ALA A 91 11.19 8.87 -17.83
N GLY A 92 11.23 9.95 -17.04
CA GLY A 92 10.03 10.56 -16.49
C GLY A 92 10.26 11.95 -15.90
N ILE A 93 9.17 12.70 -15.78
CA ILE A 93 9.09 14.03 -15.16
C ILE A 93 7.77 14.19 -14.37
N LEU A 94 7.69 15.17 -13.47
CA LEU A 94 6.45 15.63 -12.82
C LEU A 94 6.10 17.07 -13.18
N ARG A 95 4.80 17.37 -13.24
CA ARG A 95 4.23 18.72 -13.43
C ARG A 95 2.96 18.81 -12.60
N ASP A 96 3.13 18.68 -11.29
CA ASP A 96 2.02 18.51 -10.37
C ASP A 96 1.23 19.81 -10.22
N LYS A 97 -0.04 19.74 -10.59
CA LYS A 97 -1.01 20.83 -10.53
C LYS A 97 -2.40 20.23 -10.39
N SER A 98 -3.24 20.83 -9.54
CA SER A 98 -4.67 20.50 -9.53
C SER A 98 -5.22 20.56 -10.96
N PHE A 99 -6.19 19.70 -11.27
CA PHE A 99 -6.78 19.60 -12.60
C PHE A 99 -7.29 20.95 -13.11
N LYS A 100 -7.78 21.82 -12.22
CA LYS A 100 -8.17 23.20 -12.56
C LYS A 100 -6.97 24.03 -13.06
N SER A 101 -5.83 23.94 -12.40
CA SER A 101 -4.65 24.78 -12.65
C SER A 101 -3.68 24.23 -13.69
N MET A 102 -3.73 22.93 -13.99
CA MET A 102 -2.87 22.29 -14.97
C MET A 102 -3.07 22.88 -16.37
N THR A 103 -2.00 23.27 -17.04
CA THR A 103 -2.04 23.79 -18.41
C THR A 103 -1.96 22.66 -19.44
N ASP A 104 -2.42 22.91 -20.68
CA ASP A 104 -2.28 21.95 -21.78
C ASP A 104 -0.83 21.61 -22.10
N LYS A 105 0.08 22.57 -21.92
CA LYS A 105 1.52 22.35 -22.09
C LYS A 105 2.07 21.38 -21.04
N GLU A 106 1.64 21.50 -19.78
CA GLU A 106 2.03 20.57 -18.72
C GLU A 106 1.42 19.18 -18.91
N TRP A 107 0.20 19.11 -19.45
CA TRP A 107 -0.42 17.85 -19.87
C TRP A 107 0.41 17.18 -20.97
N ASP A 108 0.63 17.88 -22.08
CA ASP A 108 1.30 17.35 -23.27
C ASP A 108 2.72 16.90 -22.95
N LEU A 109 3.49 17.69 -22.19
CA LEU A 109 4.86 17.36 -21.82
C LEU A 109 4.97 16.06 -21.01
N VAL A 110 4.04 15.81 -20.07
CA VAL A 110 4.05 14.57 -19.28
C VAL A 110 3.67 13.37 -20.15
N GLN A 111 2.71 13.50 -21.07
CA GLN A 111 2.37 12.41 -22.00
C GLN A 111 3.52 12.12 -22.97
N GLU A 112 4.18 13.16 -23.46
CA GLU A 112 5.32 13.06 -24.37
C GLU A 112 6.49 12.29 -23.74
N VAL A 113 6.92 12.68 -22.55
CA VAL A 113 8.09 12.03 -21.91
C VAL A 113 7.78 10.57 -21.54
N HIS A 114 6.65 10.34 -20.86
CA HIS A 114 6.38 9.01 -20.26
C HIS A 114 5.85 8.00 -21.27
N VAL A 115 4.88 8.40 -22.10
CA VAL A 115 4.17 7.45 -22.99
C VAL A 115 4.77 7.47 -24.37
N LYS A 116 4.95 8.65 -24.98
CA LYS A 116 5.57 8.74 -26.31
C LYS A 116 7.03 8.30 -26.27
N GLY A 117 7.78 8.66 -25.23
CA GLY A 117 9.16 8.17 -25.03
C GLY A 117 9.25 6.64 -24.97
N ALA A 118 8.39 6.00 -24.15
CA ALA A 118 8.34 4.54 -24.07
C ALA A 118 7.93 3.89 -25.40
N PHE A 119 6.94 4.47 -26.10
CA PHE A 119 6.56 4.03 -27.45
C PHE A 119 7.74 4.09 -28.42
N SER A 120 8.41 5.25 -28.53
CA SER A 120 9.48 5.48 -29.49
C SER A 120 10.67 4.53 -29.26
N CYS A 121 11.13 4.40 -28.02
CA CYS A 121 12.23 3.49 -27.66
C CYS A 121 11.86 2.03 -27.94
N THR A 122 10.66 1.61 -27.53
CA THR A 122 10.21 0.23 -27.73
C THR A 122 9.99 -0.07 -29.21
N LYS A 123 9.43 0.87 -29.97
CA LYS A 123 9.21 0.74 -31.41
C LYS A 123 10.52 0.54 -32.17
N ALA A 124 11.56 1.30 -31.81
CA ALA A 124 12.89 1.17 -32.39
C ALA A 124 13.58 -0.15 -32.01
N ALA A 125 13.43 -0.63 -30.76
CA ALA A 125 14.03 -1.90 -30.31
C ALA A 125 13.31 -3.14 -30.87
N TRP A 126 12.00 -3.06 -31.08
CA TRP A 126 11.12 -4.17 -31.47
C TRP A 126 11.59 -5.01 -32.67
N PRO A 127 11.99 -4.44 -33.83
CA PRO A 127 12.44 -5.24 -34.96
C PRO A 127 13.71 -6.05 -34.63
N HIS A 128 14.61 -5.52 -33.80
CA HIS A 128 15.83 -6.20 -33.40
C HIS A 128 15.54 -7.35 -32.44
N MET A 129 14.75 -7.11 -31.39
CA MET A 129 14.30 -8.13 -30.45
C MET A 129 13.55 -9.28 -31.16
N ARG A 130 12.69 -8.95 -32.15
CA ARG A 130 11.99 -9.95 -32.97
C ARG A 130 12.94 -10.78 -33.81
N LYS A 131 13.93 -10.15 -34.46
CA LYS A 131 14.90 -10.83 -35.32
C LYS A 131 15.74 -11.82 -34.52
N GLN A 132 16.18 -11.42 -33.32
CA GLN A 132 17.00 -12.27 -32.45
C GLN A 132 16.19 -13.27 -31.61
N LYS A 133 14.85 -13.20 -31.64
CA LYS A 133 13.94 -14.03 -30.84
C LYS A 133 14.23 -13.96 -29.33
N TYR A 134 14.53 -12.75 -28.85
CA TYR A 134 14.73 -12.47 -27.44
C TYR A 134 14.51 -10.98 -27.17
N GLY A 135 13.76 -10.66 -26.12
CA GLY A 135 13.65 -9.31 -25.59
C GLY A 135 13.03 -9.28 -24.20
N ARG A 136 13.42 -8.29 -23.40
CA ARG A 136 12.82 -8.03 -22.09
C ARG A 136 12.56 -6.54 -21.95
N ILE A 137 11.32 -6.17 -21.64
CA ILE A 137 10.88 -4.79 -21.54
C ILE A 137 10.25 -4.56 -20.17
N VAL A 138 10.70 -3.52 -19.48
CA VAL A 138 10.05 -3.05 -18.25
C VAL A 138 9.60 -1.61 -18.46
N ASN A 139 8.32 -1.35 -18.24
CA ASN A 139 7.77 0.00 -18.24
C ASN A 139 7.52 0.47 -16.79
N THR A 140 8.06 1.63 -16.45
CA THR A 140 7.87 2.21 -15.11
C THR A 140 6.52 2.93 -15.04
N ALA A 141 5.53 2.26 -14.43
CA ALA A 141 4.24 2.79 -14.01
C ALA A 141 4.36 3.54 -12.65
N SER A 142 3.29 3.61 -11.86
CA SER A 142 3.26 4.21 -10.51
C SER A 142 1.94 3.90 -9.81
N ALA A 143 1.92 3.89 -8.48
CA ALA A 143 0.69 3.87 -7.68
C ALA A 143 -0.27 5.00 -8.08
N ALA A 144 0.22 6.19 -8.45
CA ALA A 144 -0.63 7.27 -8.95
C ALA A 144 -1.34 6.89 -10.27
N GLY A 145 -0.70 6.10 -11.13
CA GLY A 145 -1.37 5.54 -12.30
C GLY A 145 -2.44 4.51 -11.93
N ILE A 146 -2.13 3.64 -10.98
CA ILE A 146 -2.99 2.53 -10.57
C ILE A 146 -4.23 3.05 -9.84
N TYR A 147 -4.11 3.98 -8.89
CA TYR A 147 -5.20 4.42 -8.01
C TYR A 147 -5.67 5.87 -8.24
N GLY A 148 -4.95 6.65 -9.05
CA GLY A 148 -5.14 8.10 -9.15
C GLY A 148 -4.48 8.84 -8.00
N ASN A 149 -4.11 10.10 -8.22
CA ASN A 149 -3.55 10.95 -7.16
C ASN A 149 -3.89 12.43 -7.40
N PHE A 150 -4.19 13.16 -6.33
CA PHE A 150 -4.56 14.58 -6.40
C PHE A 150 -3.44 15.39 -7.08
N GLY A 151 -3.78 16.24 -8.04
CA GLY A 151 -2.82 17.11 -8.72
C GLY A 151 -1.96 16.43 -9.78
N GLN A 152 -2.24 15.17 -10.10
CA GLN A 152 -1.43 14.35 -11.00
C GLN A 152 -2.28 13.73 -12.13
N ALA A 153 -3.26 14.45 -12.68
CA ALA A 153 -4.16 13.92 -13.70
C ALA A 153 -3.42 13.47 -14.98
N ASN A 154 -2.45 14.26 -15.44
CA ASN A 154 -1.55 13.92 -16.55
C ASN A 154 -0.68 12.69 -16.24
N TYR A 155 -0.02 12.68 -15.08
CA TYR A 155 0.88 11.61 -14.68
C TYR A 155 0.14 10.29 -14.43
N SER A 156 -1.00 10.33 -13.75
CA SER A 156 -1.85 9.16 -13.50
C SER A 156 -2.32 8.54 -14.82
N ALA A 157 -2.73 9.37 -15.79
CA ALA A 157 -3.06 8.90 -17.12
C ALA A 157 -1.87 8.22 -17.81
N ALA A 158 -0.70 8.87 -17.82
CA ALA A 158 0.49 8.34 -18.47
C ALA A 158 0.92 6.97 -17.86
N LYS A 159 1.00 6.88 -16.53
CA LYS A 159 1.45 5.68 -15.83
C LYS A 159 0.47 4.53 -15.95
N MET A 160 -0.84 4.78 -15.96
CA MET A 160 -1.83 3.73 -16.23
C MET A 160 -1.81 3.27 -17.68
N GLY A 161 -1.51 4.17 -18.63
CA GLY A 161 -1.28 3.81 -20.03
C GLY A 161 -0.16 2.79 -20.19
N LEU A 162 0.96 2.99 -19.50
CA LEU A 162 2.12 2.09 -19.53
C LEU A 162 1.84 0.67 -18.99
N VAL A 163 0.88 0.52 -18.07
CA VAL A 163 0.42 -0.80 -17.61
C VAL A 163 -0.17 -1.60 -18.78
N ALA A 164 -1.11 -1.01 -19.53
CA ALA A 164 -1.73 -1.69 -20.66
C ALA A 164 -0.81 -1.80 -21.88
N PHE A 165 0.11 -0.85 -22.06
CA PHE A 165 1.15 -0.96 -23.08
C PHE A 165 1.99 -2.23 -22.85
N SER A 166 2.39 -2.49 -21.60
CA SER A 166 3.11 -3.71 -21.21
C SER A 166 2.31 -4.98 -21.50
N LYS A 167 1.01 -4.99 -21.17
CA LYS A 167 0.12 -6.13 -21.44
C LYS A 167 -0.04 -6.43 -22.94
N SER A 168 -0.20 -5.41 -23.78
CA SER A 168 -0.31 -5.61 -25.22
C SER A 168 1.01 -6.07 -25.84
N LEU A 169 2.15 -5.46 -25.45
CA LEU A 169 3.48 -5.90 -25.87
C LEU A 169 3.74 -7.36 -25.47
N ALA A 170 3.36 -7.77 -24.25
CA ALA A 170 3.49 -9.14 -23.77
C ALA A 170 2.78 -10.15 -24.69
N ARG A 171 1.54 -9.84 -25.09
CA ARG A 171 0.75 -10.67 -26.01
C ARG A 171 1.32 -10.71 -27.42
N GLU A 172 1.84 -9.60 -27.92
CA GLU A 172 2.45 -9.53 -29.25
C GLU A 172 3.83 -10.18 -29.33
N GLY A 173 4.58 -10.08 -28.22
CA GLY A 173 5.98 -10.45 -28.11
C GLY A 173 6.22 -11.92 -27.76
N VAL A 174 5.27 -12.60 -27.11
CA VAL A 174 5.46 -13.95 -26.57
C VAL A 174 5.98 -14.96 -27.60
N LYS A 175 5.47 -14.92 -28.84
CA LYS A 175 5.91 -15.83 -29.93
C LYS A 175 7.35 -15.59 -30.40
N TYR A 176 7.96 -14.49 -29.99
CA TYR A 176 9.35 -14.12 -30.27
C TYR A 176 10.21 -14.15 -29.00
N ASN A 177 9.71 -14.71 -27.88
CA ASN A 177 10.38 -14.64 -26.57
C ASN A 177 10.71 -13.19 -26.16
N ILE A 178 9.76 -12.28 -26.43
CA ILE A 178 9.80 -10.90 -25.95
C ILE A 178 8.79 -10.77 -24.82
N HIS A 179 9.28 -10.54 -23.60
CA HIS A 179 8.42 -10.34 -22.43
C HIS A 179 8.37 -8.85 -22.07
N ALA A 180 7.19 -8.39 -21.66
CA ALA A 180 6.96 -7.02 -21.23
C ALA A 180 6.17 -6.98 -19.92
N ASN A 181 6.69 -6.28 -18.92
CA ASN A 181 6.07 -6.15 -17.60
C ASN A 181 6.05 -4.67 -17.16
N ALA A 182 5.18 -4.35 -16.22
CA ALA A 182 5.11 -3.03 -15.60
C ALA A 182 5.50 -3.11 -14.11
N ILE A 183 6.16 -2.07 -13.62
CA ILE A 183 6.41 -1.89 -12.18
C ILE A 183 5.86 -0.54 -11.72
N ALA A 184 5.37 -0.47 -10.49
CA ALA A 184 4.95 0.75 -9.80
C ALA A 184 5.86 0.96 -8.59
N PRO A 185 7.07 1.52 -8.79
CA PRO A 185 8.04 1.66 -7.74
C PRO A 185 7.78 2.89 -6.86
N VAL A 186 8.16 2.78 -5.59
CA VAL A 186 8.34 3.89 -4.65
C VAL A 186 9.81 3.89 -4.23
N ALA A 187 10.54 4.93 -4.64
CA ALA A 187 11.96 5.10 -4.36
C ALA A 187 12.34 6.58 -4.29
N ALA A 188 13.43 6.90 -3.61
CA ALA A 188 14.03 8.22 -3.61
C ALA A 188 14.60 8.56 -5.00
N SER A 189 14.29 9.75 -5.48
CA SER A 189 14.75 10.28 -6.76
C SER A 189 14.52 11.79 -6.76
N GLN A 190 15.14 12.49 -7.72
CA GLN A 190 14.85 13.92 -7.98
C GLN A 190 13.34 14.19 -8.14
N MET A 191 12.58 13.20 -8.61
CA MET A 191 11.13 13.29 -8.79
C MET A 191 10.38 13.21 -7.45
N THR A 192 10.78 12.31 -6.54
CA THR A 192 10.09 12.11 -5.26
C THR A 192 10.53 13.10 -4.19
N GLU A 193 11.74 13.66 -4.30
CA GLU A 193 12.23 14.78 -3.48
C GLU A 193 11.29 15.99 -3.47
N THR A 194 10.52 16.22 -4.52
CA THR A 194 9.59 17.37 -4.58
C THR A 194 8.25 17.11 -3.89
N ILE A 195 7.98 15.87 -3.46
CA ILE A 195 6.66 15.46 -2.95
C ILE A 195 6.69 14.60 -1.68
N MET A 196 7.87 14.12 -1.25
CA MET A 196 8.04 13.30 -0.04
C MET A 196 9.00 13.98 0.96
N PRO A 197 8.76 13.83 2.28
CA PRO A 197 9.70 14.32 3.28
C PRO A 197 11.08 13.63 3.23
N PRO A 198 12.19 14.34 3.56
CA PRO A 198 13.55 13.77 3.54
C PRO A 198 13.71 12.48 4.36
N GLU A 199 13.06 12.36 5.52
CA GLU A 199 13.09 11.20 6.40
C GLU A 199 12.49 9.95 5.74
N MET A 200 11.43 10.12 4.94
CA MET A 200 10.83 9.03 4.17
C MET A 200 11.73 8.62 2.99
N LEU A 201 12.32 9.61 2.31
CA LEU A 201 13.23 9.37 1.19
C LEU A 201 14.48 8.59 1.62
N ALA A 202 15.00 8.84 2.83
CA ALA A 202 16.14 8.12 3.38
C ALA A 202 15.92 6.59 3.45
N GLN A 203 14.67 6.13 3.62
CA GLN A 203 14.32 4.71 3.70
C GLN A 203 14.00 4.08 2.33
N LEU A 204 13.81 4.90 1.31
CA LEU A 204 13.34 4.49 -0.01
C LEU A 204 14.50 4.32 -1.00
N SER A 205 15.54 3.56 -0.62
CA SER A 205 16.72 3.39 -1.47
C SER A 205 16.37 2.88 -2.88
N PRO A 206 16.81 3.57 -3.95
CA PRO A 206 16.79 3.09 -5.33
C PRO A 206 17.20 1.62 -5.52
N ASP A 207 18.22 1.18 -4.78
CA ASP A 207 18.80 -0.16 -4.86
C ASP A 207 17.79 -1.25 -4.51
N MET A 208 16.70 -0.91 -3.81
CA MET A 208 15.64 -1.85 -3.46
C MET A 208 14.68 -2.14 -4.61
N ILE A 209 14.67 -1.34 -5.67
CA ILE A 209 13.83 -1.59 -6.86
C ILE A 209 14.55 -2.46 -7.89
N VAL A 210 15.87 -2.32 -7.96
CA VAL A 210 16.72 -2.96 -8.97
C VAL A 210 16.54 -4.49 -9.06
N PRO A 211 16.52 -5.25 -7.95
CA PRO A 211 16.43 -6.71 -7.98
C PRO A 211 15.15 -7.22 -8.66
N LEU A 212 14.01 -6.54 -8.45
CA LEU A 212 12.76 -6.87 -9.12
C LEU A 212 12.87 -6.64 -10.63
N VAL A 213 13.40 -5.48 -11.05
CA VAL A 213 13.57 -5.16 -12.47
C VAL A 213 14.55 -6.13 -13.15
N ALA A 214 15.64 -6.47 -12.46
CA ALA A 214 16.60 -7.45 -12.93
C ALA A 214 15.94 -8.82 -13.11
N TYR A 215 15.17 -9.30 -12.12
CA TYR A 215 14.52 -10.59 -12.23
C TYR A 215 13.50 -10.63 -13.37
N LEU A 216 12.70 -9.56 -13.53
CA LEU A 216 11.73 -9.41 -14.63
C LEU A 216 12.36 -9.35 -16.03
N THR A 217 13.67 -9.13 -16.12
CA THR A 217 14.43 -9.02 -17.37
C THR A 217 15.50 -10.08 -17.54
N HIS A 218 15.60 -11.03 -16.61
CA HIS A 218 16.47 -12.18 -16.75
C HIS A 218 15.87 -13.19 -17.74
N ASP A 219 16.68 -14.06 -18.34
CA ASP A 219 16.19 -15.05 -19.30
C ASP A 219 15.46 -16.21 -18.62
N THR A 220 15.75 -16.48 -17.35
CA THR A 220 15.10 -17.52 -16.54
C THR A 220 13.67 -17.20 -16.09
N THR A 221 13.19 -15.96 -16.21
CA THR A 221 11.81 -15.63 -15.83
C THR A 221 10.85 -15.83 -17.01
N GLU A 222 9.74 -16.50 -16.73
CA GLU A 222 8.59 -16.62 -17.64
C GLU A 222 7.53 -15.54 -17.41
N THR A 223 7.80 -14.60 -16.49
CA THR A 223 6.85 -13.54 -16.14
C THR A 223 6.63 -12.61 -17.32
N ASN A 224 5.38 -12.48 -17.75
CA ASN A 224 5.01 -11.68 -18.91
C ASN A 224 3.62 -11.04 -18.75
N GLY A 225 3.47 -9.76 -19.09
CA GLY A 225 2.19 -9.02 -19.01
C GLY A 225 1.73 -8.68 -17.60
N GLN A 226 2.63 -8.76 -16.61
CA GLN A 226 2.30 -8.62 -15.19
C GLN A 226 2.63 -7.21 -14.66
N LEU A 227 2.03 -6.88 -13.51
CA LEU A 227 2.20 -5.61 -12.80
C LEU A 227 2.65 -5.88 -11.36
N PHE A 228 3.64 -5.10 -10.89
CA PHE A 228 4.17 -5.23 -9.53
C PHE A 228 4.28 -3.87 -8.85
N GLU A 229 3.96 -3.81 -7.56
CA GLU A 229 4.36 -2.71 -6.68
C GLU A 229 5.65 -3.08 -5.95
N ALA A 230 6.49 -2.08 -5.72
CA ALA A 230 7.78 -2.27 -5.08
C ALA A 230 8.24 -1.03 -4.34
N GLY A 231 8.84 -1.20 -3.16
CA GLY A 231 9.46 -0.09 -2.43
C GLY A 231 10.09 -0.58 -1.14
N ALA A 232 11.22 0.02 -0.76
CA ALA A 232 11.98 -0.32 0.44
C ALA A 232 12.13 -1.84 0.69
N GLY A 233 12.36 -2.66 -0.33
CA GLY A 233 12.57 -4.11 -0.18
C GLY A 233 11.27 -4.94 -0.10
N TRP A 234 10.09 -4.32 -0.09
CA TRP A 234 8.82 -5.02 -0.25
C TRP A 234 8.43 -5.11 -1.73
N TYR A 235 7.91 -6.28 -2.15
CA TYR A 235 7.41 -6.55 -3.50
C TYR A 235 6.07 -7.28 -3.48
N GLY A 236 5.11 -6.82 -4.29
CA GLY A 236 3.82 -7.49 -4.45
C GLY A 236 3.29 -7.42 -5.88
N LYS A 237 2.66 -8.51 -6.34
CA LYS A 237 1.97 -8.60 -7.63
C LYS A 237 0.57 -7.97 -7.54
N VAL A 238 0.16 -7.27 -8.60
CA VAL A 238 -1.17 -6.65 -8.72
C VAL A 238 -1.96 -7.28 -9.88
N ARG A 239 -3.25 -7.58 -9.65
CA ARG A 239 -4.17 -8.09 -10.67
C ARG A 239 -5.56 -7.45 -10.58
N TRP A 240 -6.35 -7.60 -11.63
CA TRP A 240 -7.75 -7.19 -11.63
C TRP A 240 -8.60 -8.24 -10.91
N GLU A 241 -9.56 -7.74 -10.12
CA GLU A 241 -10.61 -8.53 -9.48
C GLU A 241 -11.96 -7.95 -9.94
N ARG A 242 -12.89 -8.84 -10.32
CA ARG A 242 -14.17 -8.47 -10.93
C ARG A 242 -15.31 -9.18 -10.21
N THR A 243 -16.35 -8.44 -9.85
CA THR A 243 -17.58 -9.01 -9.29
C THR A 243 -18.26 -9.98 -10.29
N LYS A 244 -19.13 -10.88 -9.81
CA LYS A 244 -20.04 -11.62 -10.71
C LYS A 244 -21.01 -10.70 -11.44
N GLY A 245 -21.25 -9.51 -10.89
CA GLY A 245 -22.15 -8.51 -11.44
C GLY A 245 -23.60 -8.97 -11.48
N HIS A 246 -24.40 -8.28 -12.29
CA HIS A 246 -25.81 -8.58 -12.48
C HIS A 246 -26.18 -8.63 -13.95
N VAL A 247 -27.02 -9.60 -14.34
CA VAL A 247 -27.61 -9.71 -15.68
C VAL A 247 -29.03 -9.16 -15.63
N PHE A 248 -29.30 -8.17 -16.45
CA PHE A 248 -30.59 -7.54 -16.65
C PHE A 248 -31.31 -8.17 -17.83
N LYS A 249 -32.65 -8.20 -17.77
CA LYS A 249 -33.45 -8.52 -18.95
C LYS A 249 -33.25 -7.45 -20.02
N THR A 250 -32.85 -7.84 -21.22
CA THR A 250 -32.54 -6.92 -22.33
C THR A 250 -33.79 -6.48 -23.10
N ASP A 251 -34.71 -5.78 -22.43
CA ASP A 251 -35.91 -5.18 -23.02
C ASP A 251 -36.14 -3.74 -22.50
N ALA A 252 -37.31 -3.17 -22.76
CA ALA A 252 -37.65 -1.80 -22.34
C ALA A 252 -37.66 -1.57 -20.82
N SER A 253 -37.68 -2.63 -20.00
CA SER A 253 -37.55 -2.52 -18.54
C SER A 253 -36.12 -2.27 -18.08
N PHE A 254 -35.12 -2.50 -18.94
CA PHE A 254 -33.72 -2.19 -18.61
C PHE A 254 -33.49 -0.68 -18.69
N THR A 255 -33.61 -0.04 -17.54
CA THR A 255 -33.57 1.42 -17.39
C THR A 255 -32.49 1.80 -16.36
N PRO A 256 -32.06 3.08 -16.31
CA PRO A 256 -31.18 3.55 -15.24
C PRO A 256 -31.73 3.27 -13.82
N ALA A 257 -33.06 3.27 -13.66
CA ALA A 257 -33.73 2.91 -12.42
C ALA A 257 -33.57 1.43 -12.06
N ALA A 258 -33.62 0.53 -13.05
CA ALA A 258 -33.32 -0.89 -12.83
C ALA A 258 -31.87 -1.11 -12.41
N VAL A 259 -30.93 -0.37 -13.02
CA VAL A 259 -29.50 -0.40 -12.63
C VAL A 259 -29.34 0.05 -11.18
N LYS A 260 -29.95 1.19 -10.80
CA LYS A 260 -29.96 1.68 -9.41
C LYS A 260 -30.42 0.60 -8.44
N HIS A 261 -31.52 -0.08 -8.76
CA HIS A 261 -32.10 -1.10 -7.88
C HIS A 261 -31.18 -2.31 -7.65
N LYS A 262 -30.26 -2.61 -8.57
CA LYS A 262 -29.28 -3.72 -8.47
C LYS A 262 -27.86 -3.24 -8.21
N TRP A 263 -27.67 -1.98 -7.80
CA TRP A 263 -26.34 -1.40 -7.69
C TRP A 263 -25.47 -2.08 -6.65
N ASP A 264 -26.04 -2.46 -5.50
CA ASP A 264 -25.30 -3.18 -4.46
C ASP A 264 -24.79 -4.55 -4.97
N VAL A 265 -25.61 -5.26 -5.76
CA VAL A 265 -25.24 -6.55 -6.36
C VAL A 265 -24.12 -6.38 -7.40
N ILE A 266 -24.15 -5.30 -8.19
CA ILE A 266 -23.10 -5.00 -9.17
C ILE A 266 -21.75 -4.72 -8.49
N ASN A 267 -21.79 -4.22 -7.24
CA ASN A 267 -20.61 -3.86 -6.46
C ASN A 267 -20.26 -4.90 -5.38
N ASP A 268 -20.84 -6.10 -5.44
CA ASP A 268 -20.56 -7.17 -4.48
C ASP A 268 -19.32 -7.99 -4.88
N PHE A 269 -18.27 -7.88 -4.06
CA PHE A 269 -16.99 -8.60 -4.21
C PHE A 269 -16.86 -9.84 -3.32
N ASN A 270 -17.96 -10.39 -2.78
CA ASN A 270 -17.93 -11.58 -1.93
C ASN A 270 -17.54 -12.88 -2.68
N ASP A 271 -17.80 -12.95 -3.99
CA ASP A 271 -17.42 -14.09 -4.86
C ASP A 271 -16.85 -13.58 -6.20
N PRO A 272 -15.63 -13.01 -6.21
CA PRO A 272 -15.11 -12.36 -7.40
C PRO A 272 -14.33 -13.30 -8.33
N ASP A 273 -14.29 -12.94 -9.61
CA ASP A 273 -13.42 -13.54 -10.62
C ASP A 273 -12.13 -12.72 -10.84
N HIS A 274 -11.12 -13.34 -11.45
CA HIS A 274 -9.81 -12.73 -11.71
C HIS A 274 -9.47 -12.79 -13.20
N PRO A 275 -10.15 -12.02 -14.06
CA PRO A 275 -9.97 -12.09 -15.51
C PRO A 275 -8.59 -11.58 -15.95
N GLU A 276 -7.94 -12.33 -16.83
CA GLU A 276 -6.66 -11.97 -17.44
C GLU A 276 -6.82 -11.54 -18.90
N ASN A 277 -7.88 -11.97 -19.59
CA ASN A 277 -8.13 -11.74 -21.01
C ASN A 277 -9.49 -11.12 -21.29
N ILE A 278 -9.60 -10.45 -22.44
CA ILE A 278 -10.87 -9.87 -22.93
C ILE A 278 -11.96 -10.92 -23.21
N THR A 279 -11.60 -12.20 -23.27
CA THR A 279 -12.48 -13.33 -23.54
C THR A 279 -12.92 -14.10 -22.29
N ASP A 280 -12.44 -13.71 -21.10
CA ASP A 280 -12.73 -14.45 -19.85
C ASP A 280 -14.14 -14.16 -19.31
N ALA A 281 -14.87 -13.21 -19.88
CA ALA A 281 -16.29 -13.00 -19.59
C ALA A 281 -17.17 -13.86 -20.50
N ASP A 282 -18.15 -14.57 -19.93
CA ASP A 282 -19.15 -15.34 -20.69
C ASP A 282 -20.26 -14.43 -21.23
N TYR A 283 -19.88 -13.52 -22.13
CA TYR A 283 -20.79 -12.55 -22.72
C TYR A 283 -21.98 -13.20 -23.46
N LEU A 284 -21.77 -14.36 -24.08
CA LEU A 284 -22.83 -15.10 -24.77
C LEU A 284 -23.79 -15.75 -23.78
N GLY A 285 -23.28 -16.39 -22.72
CA GLY A 285 -24.13 -16.94 -21.66
C GLY A 285 -24.94 -15.86 -20.95
N TYR A 286 -24.37 -14.67 -20.72
CA TYR A 286 -25.11 -13.53 -20.17
C TYR A 286 -26.22 -13.06 -21.10
N LEU A 287 -25.96 -13.00 -22.42
CA LEU A 287 -26.96 -12.63 -23.40
C LEU A 287 -28.14 -13.63 -23.44
N GLU A 288 -27.85 -14.93 -23.41
CA GLU A 288 -28.89 -15.97 -23.37
C GLU A 288 -29.68 -15.92 -22.06
N LYS A 289 -28.98 -15.75 -20.92
CA LYS A 289 -29.63 -15.58 -19.61
C LYS A 289 -30.57 -14.38 -19.63
N ALA A 290 -30.13 -13.24 -20.13
CA ALA A 290 -30.92 -12.00 -20.20
C ALA A 290 -32.27 -12.18 -20.92
N LYS A 291 -32.33 -13.00 -21.98
CA LYS A 291 -33.58 -13.27 -22.71
C LYS A 291 -34.63 -13.97 -21.84
N THR A 292 -34.19 -14.86 -20.95
CA THR A 292 -35.06 -15.72 -20.13
C THR A 292 -35.54 -15.06 -18.83
N LEU A 293 -34.92 -13.96 -18.40
CA LEU A 293 -35.28 -13.28 -17.16
C LEU A 293 -36.69 -12.68 -17.20
N SER A 294 -37.27 -12.49 -16.02
CA SER A 294 -38.48 -11.68 -15.82
C SER A 294 -38.18 -10.19 -16.01
N LYS A 295 -39.24 -9.39 -16.12
CA LYS A 295 -39.14 -7.92 -16.22
C LYS A 295 -38.24 -7.35 -15.11
N ASN A 296 -37.37 -6.40 -15.43
CA ASN A 296 -36.52 -5.76 -14.43
C ASN A 296 -37.35 -4.89 -13.47
N GLU A 297 -36.98 -4.92 -12.19
CA GLU A 297 -37.57 -4.08 -11.14
C GLU A 297 -36.93 -2.69 -11.13
N ALA A 298 -37.75 -1.65 -11.02
CA ALA A 298 -37.33 -0.25 -11.04
C ALA A 298 -38.30 0.59 -10.17
N PRO A 299 -38.23 0.48 -8.83
CA PRO A 299 -39.23 1.07 -7.92
C PRO A 299 -39.19 2.60 -7.88
N GLU A 300 -38.03 3.20 -8.16
CA GLU A 300 -37.84 4.66 -8.16
C GLU A 300 -37.31 5.13 -9.50
N GLU A 301 -37.96 6.15 -10.08
CA GLU A 301 -37.54 6.69 -11.36
C GLU A 301 -36.21 7.45 -11.26
N VAL A 302 -35.37 7.30 -12.29
CA VAL A 302 -34.16 8.11 -12.48
C VAL A 302 -34.44 9.10 -13.62
N ARG A 303 -34.40 10.39 -13.29
CA ARG A 303 -34.72 11.53 -14.17
C ARG A 303 -33.53 12.48 -14.33
N TYR A 304 -33.58 13.30 -15.38
CA TYR A 304 -32.59 14.35 -15.67
C TYR A 304 -33.27 15.67 -16.02
N ASP A 305 -34.47 15.91 -15.51
CA ASP A 305 -35.25 17.11 -15.83
C ASP A 305 -34.46 18.38 -15.48
N GLY A 306 -34.35 19.29 -16.44
CA GLY A 306 -33.56 20.52 -16.32
C GLY A 306 -32.04 20.33 -16.36
N LYS A 307 -31.53 19.10 -16.48
CA LYS A 307 -30.10 18.81 -16.62
C LYS A 307 -29.70 18.78 -18.08
N THR A 308 -28.44 19.11 -18.35
CA THR A 308 -27.85 19.12 -19.70
C THR A 308 -26.69 18.15 -19.75
N VAL A 309 -26.70 17.28 -20.76
CA VAL A 309 -25.77 16.17 -20.94
C VAL A 309 -25.03 16.35 -22.26
N LEU A 310 -23.70 16.45 -22.21
CA LEU A 310 -22.85 16.45 -23.40
C LEU A 310 -22.27 15.06 -23.64
N ILE A 311 -22.48 14.52 -24.84
CA ILE A 311 -22.04 13.18 -25.20
C ILE A 311 -21.18 13.28 -26.46
N THR A 312 -19.93 12.82 -26.38
CA THR A 312 -19.01 12.84 -27.52
C THR A 312 -19.04 11.54 -28.31
N GLY A 313 -18.88 11.64 -29.63
CA GLY A 313 -19.07 10.50 -30.55
C GLY A 313 -20.50 9.94 -30.51
N ALA A 314 -21.48 10.84 -30.43
CA ALA A 314 -22.89 10.52 -30.23
C ALA A 314 -23.71 10.38 -31.51
N GLY A 315 -23.09 10.51 -32.70
CA GLY A 315 -23.80 10.40 -33.97
C GLY A 315 -24.20 8.97 -34.34
N ALA A 316 -23.59 7.95 -33.73
CA ALA A 316 -23.90 6.54 -34.01
C ALA A 316 -23.55 5.62 -32.82
N GLY A 317 -23.90 4.33 -32.94
CA GLY A 317 -23.50 3.27 -32.01
C GLY A 317 -23.83 3.56 -30.54
N LEU A 318 -22.86 3.29 -29.66
CA LEU A 318 -22.97 3.52 -28.20
C LEU A 318 -23.35 4.95 -27.85
N GLY A 319 -22.67 5.95 -28.41
CA GLY A 319 -22.93 7.35 -28.10
C GLY A 319 -24.35 7.78 -28.48
N ARG A 320 -24.87 7.30 -29.62
CA ARG A 320 -26.28 7.51 -30.00
C ARG A 320 -27.23 6.88 -28.98
N SER A 321 -27.00 5.63 -28.58
CA SER A 321 -27.86 4.97 -27.58
C SER A 321 -27.82 5.68 -26.22
N TYR A 322 -26.67 6.23 -25.82
CA TYR A 322 -26.55 7.05 -24.61
C TYR A 322 -27.40 8.32 -24.74
N ALA A 323 -27.29 9.03 -25.87
CA ALA A 323 -28.07 10.24 -26.14
C ALA A 323 -29.59 9.98 -26.06
N LEU A 324 -30.06 8.87 -26.62
CA LEU A 324 -31.46 8.48 -26.56
C LEU A 324 -31.91 8.12 -25.14
N VAL A 325 -31.09 7.42 -24.34
CA VAL A 325 -31.42 7.12 -22.94
C VAL A 325 -31.56 8.41 -22.13
N PHE A 326 -30.58 9.32 -22.19
CA PHE A 326 -30.67 10.58 -21.44
C PHE A 326 -31.87 11.43 -21.87
N ALA A 327 -32.15 11.53 -23.18
CA ALA A 327 -33.29 12.26 -23.70
C ALA A 327 -34.64 11.69 -23.23
N ARG A 328 -34.82 10.36 -23.28
CA ARG A 328 -36.05 9.69 -22.80
C ARG A 328 -36.33 9.95 -21.31
N HIS A 329 -35.26 10.17 -20.53
CA HIS A 329 -35.35 10.44 -19.09
C HIS A 329 -35.30 11.95 -18.75
N GLY A 330 -35.51 12.84 -19.73
CA GLY A 330 -35.77 14.27 -19.50
C GLY A 330 -34.58 15.22 -19.65
N ALA A 331 -33.40 14.73 -20.05
CA ALA A 331 -32.23 15.58 -20.23
C ALA A 331 -32.33 16.47 -21.49
N ASN A 332 -31.72 17.65 -21.45
CA ASN A 332 -31.27 18.35 -22.64
C ASN A 332 -29.98 17.68 -23.15
N VAL A 333 -29.92 17.26 -24.41
CA VAL A 333 -28.79 16.48 -24.93
C VAL A 333 -27.98 17.25 -25.97
N VAL A 334 -26.67 17.36 -25.73
CA VAL A 334 -25.71 17.89 -26.69
C VAL A 334 -25.04 16.70 -27.38
N VAL A 335 -25.38 16.52 -28.66
CA VAL A 335 -24.88 15.44 -29.51
C VAL A 335 -23.62 15.94 -30.22
N ASN A 336 -22.45 15.55 -29.73
CA ASN A 336 -21.19 15.84 -30.41
C ASN A 336 -20.77 14.68 -31.31
N ASP A 337 -20.43 14.98 -32.55
CA ASP A 337 -19.83 14.04 -33.51
C ASP A 337 -19.00 14.79 -34.55
N MET A 338 -18.04 14.12 -35.18
CA MET A 338 -17.29 14.70 -36.31
C MET A 338 -18.13 14.76 -37.58
N SER A 339 -19.12 13.87 -37.72
CA SER A 339 -20.07 13.87 -38.84
C SER A 339 -21.29 14.73 -38.49
N ARG A 340 -21.43 15.83 -39.23
CA ARG A 340 -22.63 16.69 -39.16
C ARG A 340 -23.91 15.90 -39.39
N GLU A 341 -23.93 15.11 -40.46
CA GLU A 341 -25.10 14.31 -40.83
C GLU A 341 -25.51 13.37 -39.70
N ASN A 342 -24.55 12.66 -39.11
CA ASN A 342 -24.84 11.72 -38.02
C ASN A 342 -25.34 12.45 -36.76
N ALA A 343 -24.69 13.55 -36.38
CA ALA A 343 -25.10 14.33 -35.21
C ALA A 343 -26.53 14.90 -35.39
N GLU A 344 -26.81 15.51 -36.54
CA GLU A 344 -28.12 16.10 -36.85
C GLU A 344 -29.21 15.04 -36.96
N LYS A 345 -28.90 13.84 -37.46
CA LYS A 345 -29.82 12.71 -37.46
C LYS A 345 -30.24 12.32 -36.04
N VAL A 346 -29.30 12.14 -35.12
CA VAL A 346 -29.61 11.79 -33.73
C VAL A 346 -30.38 12.90 -33.02
N VAL A 347 -30.04 14.17 -33.28
CA VAL A 347 -30.83 15.31 -32.78
C VAL A 347 -32.26 15.26 -33.29
N LYS A 348 -32.48 14.95 -34.57
CA LYS A 348 -33.82 14.79 -35.13
C LYS A 348 -34.58 13.67 -34.45
N GLU A 349 -33.96 12.50 -34.28
CA GLU A 349 -34.58 11.36 -33.60
C GLU A 349 -35.02 11.71 -32.16
N ILE A 350 -34.18 12.45 -31.43
CA ILE A 350 -34.54 12.93 -30.07
C ILE A 350 -35.74 13.88 -30.14
N LYS A 351 -35.72 14.87 -31.05
CA LYS A 351 -36.81 15.85 -31.20
C LYS A 351 -38.12 15.24 -31.66
N ASP A 352 -38.08 14.24 -32.55
CA ASP A 352 -39.27 13.51 -33.02
C ASP A 352 -40.00 12.79 -31.89
N THR A 353 -39.29 12.45 -30.80
CA THR A 353 -39.88 11.86 -29.57
C THR A 353 -40.22 12.89 -28.49
N GLY A 354 -40.13 14.20 -28.80
CA GLY A 354 -40.42 15.30 -27.87
C GLY A 354 -39.26 15.70 -26.96
N GLY A 355 -38.07 15.11 -27.12
CA GLY A 355 -36.88 15.47 -26.37
C GLY A 355 -36.19 16.74 -26.87
N LYS A 356 -35.24 17.26 -26.09
CA LYS A 356 -34.46 18.46 -26.41
C LYS A 356 -33.03 18.07 -26.77
N ALA A 357 -32.58 18.43 -27.97
CA ALA A 357 -31.20 18.20 -28.38
C ALA A 357 -30.64 19.24 -29.35
N VAL A 358 -29.31 19.40 -29.33
CA VAL A 358 -28.53 20.22 -30.26
C VAL A 358 -27.31 19.44 -30.75
N ALA A 359 -26.90 19.66 -32.00
CA ALA A 359 -25.69 19.09 -32.58
C ALA A 359 -24.51 20.04 -32.38
N VAL A 360 -23.36 19.52 -31.97
CA VAL A 360 -22.09 20.26 -31.94
C VAL A 360 -21.04 19.50 -32.73
N VAL A 361 -20.77 19.97 -33.95
CA VAL A 361 -19.92 19.27 -34.93
C VAL A 361 -18.50 19.82 -34.86
N ASP A 362 -17.69 19.23 -33.99
CA ASP A 362 -16.31 19.64 -33.76
C ASP A 362 -15.51 18.47 -33.15
N SER A 363 -14.19 18.59 -33.22
CA SER A 363 -13.27 17.65 -32.57
C SER A 363 -13.39 17.70 -31.05
N THR A 364 -13.22 16.56 -30.38
CA THR A 364 -13.13 16.51 -28.92
C THR A 364 -11.91 17.24 -28.35
N LEU A 365 -10.92 17.56 -29.18
CA LEU A 365 -9.82 18.44 -28.80
C LEU A 365 -10.29 19.89 -28.56
N GLU A 366 -11.41 20.28 -29.17
CA GLU A 366 -12.02 21.60 -29.03
C GLU A 366 -12.98 21.65 -27.83
N GLY A 367 -12.59 21.08 -26.69
CA GLY A 367 -13.46 20.90 -25.51
C GLY A 367 -14.22 22.16 -25.09
N GLU A 368 -13.59 23.34 -25.21
CA GLU A 368 -14.23 24.63 -24.94
C GLU A 368 -15.39 24.94 -25.88
N LYS A 369 -15.27 24.64 -27.18
CA LYS A 369 -16.37 24.82 -28.16
C LYS A 369 -17.52 23.88 -27.86
N LEU A 370 -17.22 22.64 -27.48
CA LEU A 370 -18.22 21.63 -27.11
C LEU A 370 -19.03 22.07 -25.88
N VAL A 371 -18.35 22.53 -24.84
CA VAL A 371 -18.97 23.06 -23.63
C VAL A 371 -19.74 24.36 -23.92
N LYS A 372 -19.17 25.26 -24.72
CA LYS A 372 -19.86 26.48 -25.16
C LYS A 372 -21.16 26.15 -25.92
N GLY A 373 -21.15 25.15 -26.80
CA GLY A 373 -22.35 24.69 -27.50
C GLY A 373 -23.46 24.23 -26.55
N ALA A 374 -23.11 23.61 -25.42
CA ALA A 374 -24.08 23.26 -24.37
C ALA A 374 -24.67 24.51 -23.69
N LEU A 375 -23.81 25.47 -23.35
CA LEU A 375 -24.22 26.72 -22.70
C LEU A 375 -25.06 27.61 -23.62
N ASP A 376 -24.68 27.75 -24.89
CA ASP A 376 -25.42 28.53 -25.87
C ASP A 376 -26.83 27.96 -26.11
N ALA A 377 -26.96 26.63 -26.15
CA ALA A 377 -28.24 25.98 -26.45
C ALA A 377 -29.16 25.85 -25.23
N PHE A 378 -28.61 25.57 -24.05
CA PHE A 378 -29.39 25.17 -22.88
C PHE A 378 -29.03 25.92 -21.58
N GLY A 379 -28.08 26.86 -21.64
CA GLY A 379 -27.68 27.71 -20.50
C GLY A 379 -26.90 27.00 -19.39
N SER A 380 -26.65 25.69 -19.50
CA SER A 380 -26.06 24.88 -18.43
C SER A 380 -25.39 23.61 -18.96
N LEU A 381 -24.53 23.00 -18.14
CA LEU A 381 -23.93 21.70 -18.36
C LEU A 381 -23.81 20.97 -17.02
N HIS A 382 -24.22 19.70 -16.97
CA HIS A 382 -24.33 18.93 -15.73
C HIS A 382 -23.63 17.58 -15.81
N VAL A 383 -23.60 16.98 -16.99
CA VAL A 383 -23.04 15.65 -17.24
C VAL A 383 -22.21 15.68 -18.52
N ILE A 384 -21.03 15.06 -18.49
CA ILE A 384 -20.25 14.76 -19.69
C ILE A 384 -20.06 13.25 -19.82
N ILE A 385 -20.31 12.72 -21.03
CA ILE A 385 -20.04 11.33 -21.40
C ILE A 385 -18.96 11.35 -22.49
N CYS A 386 -17.72 11.06 -22.09
CA CYS A 386 -16.56 11.03 -22.99
C CYS A 386 -16.49 9.67 -23.68
N ASN A 387 -17.10 9.56 -24.86
CA ASN A 387 -17.26 8.30 -25.61
C ASN A 387 -16.60 8.32 -27.01
N ALA A 388 -16.25 9.48 -27.56
CA ALA A 388 -15.61 9.56 -28.88
C ALA A 388 -14.38 8.64 -29.02
N GLY A 389 -14.20 8.08 -30.22
CA GLY A 389 -13.15 7.11 -30.46
C GLY A 389 -12.98 6.70 -31.91
N ILE A 390 -11.79 6.17 -32.21
CA ILE A 390 -11.40 5.62 -33.51
C ILE A 390 -10.53 4.36 -33.31
N LEU A 391 -10.43 3.51 -34.33
CA LEU A 391 -9.47 2.40 -34.36
C LEU A 391 -8.44 2.60 -35.45
N ARG A 392 -7.20 2.21 -35.17
CA ARG A 392 -6.06 2.13 -36.11
C ARG A 392 -5.26 0.88 -35.76
N ASP A 393 -5.94 -0.26 -35.88
CA ASP A 393 -5.43 -1.54 -35.41
C ASP A 393 -4.34 -2.06 -36.35
N LYS A 394 -3.18 -2.33 -35.77
CA LYS A 394 -1.99 -2.86 -36.43
C LYS A 394 -1.16 -3.59 -35.38
N SER A 395 -0.52 -4.70 -35.78
CA SER A 395 0.58 -5.25 -34.97
C SER A 395 1.56 -4.14 -34.63
N PHE A 396 2.13 -4.15 -33.42
CA PHE A 396 3.06 -3.14 -32.95
C PHE A 396 4.23 -2.94 -33.90
N ALA A 397 4.66 -4.00 -34.59
CA ALA A 397 5.68 -3.91 -35.64
C ALA A 397 5.26 -3.07 -36.86
N ALA A 398 4.00 -3.16 -37.29
CA ALA A 398 3.47 -2.46 -38.46
C ALA A 398 2.87 -1.09 -38.12
N MET A 399 2.55 -0.84 -36.85
CA MET A 399 1.94 0.41 -36.39
C MET A 399 2.85 1.61 -36.64
N THR A 400 2.34 2.61 -37.34
CA THR A 400 3.04 3.87 -37.58
C THR A 400 2.84 4.82 -36.40
N GLU A 401 3.74 5.79 -36.29
CA GLU A 401 3.64 6.89 -35.33
C GLU A 401 2.35 7.70 -35.51
N ALA A 402 1.95 8.00 -36.75
CA ALA A 402 0.71 8.71 -37.04
C ALA A 402 -0.54 7.94 -36.58
N GLU A 403 -0.55 6.60 -36.72
CA GLU A 403 -1.64 5.76 -36.21
C GLU A 403 -1.67 5.72 -34.68
N TRP A 404 -0.51 5.74 -34.02
CA TRP A 404 -0.42 5.87 -32.56
C TRP A 404 -1.00 7.21 -32.10
N ASP A 405 -0.52 8.32 -32.68
CA ASP A 405 -0.88 9.68 -32.27
C ASP A 405 -2.36 9.98 -32.53
N ALA A 406 -2.93 9.51 -33.64
CA ALA A 406 -4.34 9.69 -33.95
C ALA A 406 -5.23 9.04 -32.87
N VAL A 407 -4.96 7.79 -32.50
CA VAL A 407 -5.71 7.07 -31.46
C VAL A 407 -5.52 7.74 -30.10
N TYR A 408 -4.27 8.03 -29.72
CA TYR A 408 -3.98 8.63 -28.42
C TYR A 408 -4.63 10.02 -28.26
N SER A 409 -4.58 10.84 -29.31
CA SER A 409 -5.16 12.17 -29.35
C SER A 409 -6.68 12.15 -29.26
N THR A 410 -7.36 11.34 -30.10
CA THR A 410 -8.83 11.26 -30.06
C THR A 410 -9.34 10.73 -28.73
N HIS A 411 -8.73 9.66 -28.21
CA HIS A 411 -9.23 9.00 -27.01
C HIS A 411 -8.84 9.74 -25.74
N LEU A 412 -7.53 9.86 -25.46
CA LEU A 412 -7.08 10.39 -24.18
C LEU A 412 -7.11 11.93 -24.18
N LYS A 413 -6.44 12.58 -25.14
CA LYS A 413 -6.36 14.05 -25.17
C LYS A 413 -7.74 14.68 -25.38
N GLY A 414 -8.59 14.08 -26.21
CA GLY A 414 -9.99 14.47 -26.36
C GLY A 414 -10.80 14.37 -25.07
N THR A 415 -10.68 13.25 -24.34
CA THR A 415 -11.33 13.09 -23.02
C THR A 415 -10.85 14.14 -22.02
N TYR A 416 -9.54 14.39 -21.98
CA TYR A 416 -8.92 15.44 -21.17
C TYR A 416 -9.50 16.83 -21.51
N ALA A 417 -9.49 17.22 -22.78
CA ALA A 417 -9.90 18.56 -23.21
C ALA A 417 -11.36 18.86 -22.87
N VAL A 418 -12.27 17.90 -23.08
CA VAL A 418 -13.68 18.03 -22.72
C VAL A 418 -13.87 18.13 -21.20
N ALA A 419 -13.21 17.27 -20.43
CA ALA A 419 -13.27 17.32 -18.97
C ALA A 419 -12.69 18.65 -18.44
N LYS A 420 -11.58 19.11 -19.00
CA LYS A 420 -10.90 20.36 -18.65
C LYS A 420 -11.80 21.58 -18.87
N ALA A 421 -12.50 21.62 -20.00
CA ALA A 421 -13.44 22.69 -20.32
C ALA A 421 -14.69 22.69 -19.42
N ALA A 422 -15.22 21.50 -19.06
CA ALA A 422 -16.39 21.38 -18.19
C ALA A 422 -16.09 21.68 -16.71
N TRP A 423 -14.85 21.44 -16.28
CA TRP A 423 -14.45 21.47 -14.87
C TRP A 423 -14.78 22.76 -14.12
N PRO A 424 -14.51 23.98 -14.64
CA PRO A 424 -14.80 25.22 -13.93
C PRO A 424 -16.31 25.43 -13.68
N LEU A 425 -17.16 24.96 -14.60
CA LEU A 425 -18.61 25.02 -14.46
C LEU A 425 -19.06 24.09 -13.33
N PHE A 426 -18.61 22.84 -13.37
CA PHE A 426 -18.94 21.83 -12.37
C PHE A 426 -18.48 22.24 -10.97
N GLN A 427 -17.28 22.83 -10.85
CA GLN A 427 -16.79 23.37 -9.58
C GLN A 427 -17.66 24.52 -9.06
N LYS A 428 -18.04 25.46 -9.94
CA LYS A 428 -18.86 26.63 -9.56
C LYS A 428 -20.24 26.22 -9.06
N GLN A 429 -20.89 25.27 -9.75
CA GLN A 429 -22.24 24.83 -9.41
C GLN A 429 -22.28 23.73 -8.34
N LYS A 430 -21.12 23.24 -7.88
CA LYS A 430 -20.97 22.13 -6.92
C LYS A 430 -21.70 20.84 -7.35
N TYR A 431 -21.73 20.59 -8.64
CA TYR A 431 -22.35 19.40 -9.23
C TYR A 431 -21.70 19.08 -10.56
N GLY A 432 -21.32 17.82 -10.76
CA GLY A 432 -20.92 17.31 -12.07
C GLY A 432 -20.94 15.78 -12.07
N ARG A 433 -21.26 15.20 -13.23
CA ARG A 433 -21.08 13.76 -13.47
C ARG A 433 -20.22 13.56 -14.72
N ILE A 434 -19.14 12.82 -14.56
CA ILE A 434 -18.20 12.51 -15.63
C ILE A 434 -18.22 11.00 -15.82
N VAL A 435 -18.61 10.55 -17.02
CA VAL A 435 -18.48 9.14 -17.40
C VAL A 435 -17.50 9.06 -18.56
N THR A 436 -16.38 8.38 -18.36
CA THR A 436 -15.38 8.17 -19.41
C THR A 436 -15.44 6.76 -19.94
N THR A 437 -15.02 6.57 -21.19
CA THR A 437 -15.09 5.26 -21.85
C THR A 437 -13.70 4.67 -22.01
N ALA A 438 -13.38 3.66 -21.21
CA ALA A 438 -12.22 2.78 -21.37
C ALA A 438 -12.55 1.63 -22.36
N SER A 439 -12.01 0.43 -22.13
CA SER A 439 -12.28 -0.80 -22.90
C SER A 439 -11.66 -2.00 -22.19
N SER A 440 -12.20 -3.22 -22.39
CA SER A 440 -11.59 -4.46 -21.89
C SER A 440 -10.16 -4.63 -22.45
N VAL A 441 -9.91 -4.14 -23.66
CA VAL A 441 -8.57 -4.05 -24.27
C VAL A 441 -7.64 -3.12 -23.47
N GLY A 442 -8.15 -2.04 -22.89
CA GLY A 442 -7.40 -1.16 -21.99
C GLY A 442 -7.12 -1.80 -20.63
N VAL A 443 -8.01 -2.66 -20.15
CA VAL A 443 -7.87 -3.36 -18.86
C VAL A 443 -6.87 -4.53 -18.97
N HIS A 444 -6.98 -5.34 -20.03
CA HIS A 444 -6.29 -6.63 -20.17
C HIS A 444 -5.17 -6.66 -21.23
N GLY A 445 -5.06 -5.62 -22.06
CA GLY A 445 -4.20 -5.60 -23.26
C GLY A 445 -4.75 -6.50 -24.37
N ASN A 446 -4.37 -6.22 -25.62
CA ASN A 446 -4.73 -7.07 -26.76
C ASN A 446 -3.70 -6.99 -27.89
N PHE A 447 -3.53 -8.09 -28.62
CA PHE A 447 -2.65 -8.14 -29.79
C PHE A 447 -3.11 -7.14 -30.86
N GLY A 448 -2.20 -6.35 -31.42
CA GLY A 448 -2.48 -5.45 -32.54
C GLY A 448 -3.18 -4.15 -32.17
N GLN A 449 -3.29 -3.87 -30.87
CA GLN A 449 -4.01 -2.71 -30.34
C GLN A 449 -3.19 -1.94 -29.30
N CYS A 450 -1.85 -1.95 -29.40
CA CYS A 450 -0.97 -1.26 -28.44
C CYS A 450 -1.32 0.23 -28.26
N ASN A 451 -1.65 0.98 -29.32
CA ASN A 451 -2.11 2.37 -29.24
C ASN A 451 -3.44 2.49 -28.48
N TYR A 452 -4.43 1.70 -28.87
CA TYR A 452 -5.78 1.74 -28.29
C TYR A 452 -5.81 1.27 -26.83
N SER A 453 -5.14 0.16 -26.50
CA SER A 453 -5.02 -0.34 -25.12
C SER A 453 -4.38 0.71 -24.21
N THR A 454 -3.31 1.35 -24.68
CA THR A 454 -2.59 2.38 -23.92
C THR A 454 -3.47 3.60 -23.68
N ALA A 455 -4.15 4.11 -24.72
CA ALA A 455 -5.05 5.26 -24.58
C ALA A 455 -6.26 4.97 -23.67
N LYS A 456 -6.89 3.80 -23.82
CA LYS A 456 -8.05 3.40 -23.01
C LYS A 456 -7.72 3.16 -21.55
N SER A 457 -6.52 2.61 -21.27
CA SER A 457 -6.02 2.46 -19.91
C SER A 457 -5.66 3.81 -19.29
N ALA A 458 -5.06 4.72 -20.07
CA ALA A 458 -4.74 6.07 -19.60
C ALA A 458 -5.99 6.86 -19.16
N ILE A 459 -7.14 6.62 -19.80
CA ILE A 459 -8.43 7.19 -19.38
C ILE A 459 -8.82 6.72 -17.97
N ILE A 460 -8.49 5.48 -17.57
CA ILE A 460 -8.75 4.97 -16.22
C ILE A 460 -7.98 5.81 -15.20
N GLY A 461 -6.67 5.99 -15.41
CA GLY A 461 -5.81 6.80 -14.55
C GLY A 461 -6.26 8.28 -14.46
N LEU A 462 -6.61 8.89 -15.60
CA LEU A 462 -7.19 10.24 -15.64
C LEU A 462 -8.45 10.33 -14.76
N THR A 463 -9.39 9.40 -14.98
CA THR A 463 -10.72 9.47 -14.36
C THR A 463 -10.66 9.25 -12.85
N ARG A 464 -9.77 8.37 -12.37
CA ARG A 464 -9.52 8.20 -10.94
C ARG A 464 -9.03 9.48 -10.27
N THR A 465 -8.10 10.20 -10.90
CA THR A 465 -7.67 11.51 -10.38
C THR A 465 -8.80 12.54 -10.39
N LEU A 466 -9.60 12.60 -11.47
CA LEU A 466 -10.78 13.48 -11.50
C LEU A 466 -11.78 13.14 -10.39
N ALA A 467 -11.97 11.86 -10.07
CA ALA A 467 -12.83 11.42 -8.98
C ALA A 467 -12.33 11.94 -7.61
N ILE A 468 -11.01 11.88 -7.37
CA ILE A 468 -10.37 12.37 -6.14
C ILE A 468 -10.53 13.89 -6.02
N GLU A 469 -10.11 14.64 -7.05
CA GLU A 469 -10.13 16.10 -7.02
C GLU A 469 -11.55 16.68 -7.00
N GLY A 470 -12.48 15.97 -7.64
CA GLY A 470 -13.86 16.39 -7.85
C GLY A 470 -14.76 16.17 -6.64
N LYS A 471 -14.47 15.16 -5.80
CA LYS A 471 -15.35 14.72 -4.69
C LYS A 471 -15.79 15.88 -3.79
N LYS A 472 -14.86 16.74 -3.37
CA LYS A 472 -15.15 17.90 -2.49
C LYS A 472 -16.04 18.97 -3.13
N TYR A 473 -16.23 18.93 -4.45
CA TYR A 473 -17.07 19.84 -5.22
C TYR A 473 -18.35 19.17 -5.72
N GLY A 474 -18.69 17.95 -5.28
CA GLY A 474 -19.85 17.23 -5.81
C GLY A 474 -19.69 16.77 -7.27
N ILE A 475 -18.45 16.70 -7.76
CA ILE A 475 -18.11 16.19 -9.09
C ILE A 475 -17.71 14.73 -8.94
N LEU A 476 -18.50 13.84 -9.52
CA LEU A 476 -18.23 12.40 -9.49
C LEU A 476 -17.78 11.93 -10.87
N ALA A 477 -16.78 11.07 -10.90
CA ALA A 477 -16.19 10.57 -12.14
C ALA A 477 -16.07 9.04 -12.10
N ASN A 478 -16.63 8.36 -13.09
CA ASN A 478 -16.62 6.89 -13.19
C ASN A 478 -16.20 6.46 -14.61
N VAL A 479 -15.69 5.23 -14.71
CA VAL A 479 -15.21 4.66 -15.96
C VAL A 479 -16.13 3.53 -16.41
N LEU A 480 -16.53 3.57 -17.69
CA LEU A 480 -17.23 2.51 -18.38
C LEU A 480 -16.23 1.68 -19.22
N VAL A 481 -16.39 0.36 -19.18
CA VAL A 481 -15.65 -0.63 -19.97
C VAL A 481 -16.68 -1.38 -20.83
N PRO A 482 -17.17 -0.77 -21.93
CA PRO A 482 -18.27 -1.36 -22.70
C PRO A 482 -17.77 -2.39 -23.72
N ASN A 483 -18.60 -3.41 -23.96
CA ASN A 483 -18.48 -4.30 -25.10
C ASN A 483 -19.85 -4.43 -25.82
N ALA A 484 -19.92 -3.97 -27.07
CA ALA A 484 -21.15 -3.89 -27.85
C ALA A 484 -20.90 -3.91 -29.37
N GLY A 485 -21.94 -4.24 -30.13
CA GLY A 485 -22.02 -4.13 -31.57
C GLY A 485 -22.00 -2.67 -32.03
N THR A 486 -20.94 -2.29 -32.75
CA THR A 486 -20.71 -0.93 -33.25
C THR A 486 -20.06 -1.00 -34.63
N ALA A 487 -19.88 0.15 -35.29
CA ALA A 487 -19.10 0.22 -36.52
C ALA A 487 -17.65 -0.29 -36.33
N MET A 488 -17.09 -0.13 -35.13
CA MET A 488 -15.77 -0.66 -34.78
C MET A 488 -15.78 -2.19 -34.71
N THR A 489 -16.67 -2.78 -33.91
CA THR A 489 -16.71 -4.25 -33.75
C THR A 489 -17.21 -4.98 -35.00
N ARG A 490 -18.01 -4.35 -35.87
CA ARG A 490 -18.40 -4.89 -37.18
C ARG A 490 -17.21 -5.23 -38.09
N THR A 491 -16.05 -4.61 -37.87
CA THR A 491 -14.82 -4.95 -38.63
C THR A 491 -14.22 -6.31 -38.26
N VAL A 492 -14.62 -6.88 -37.12
CA VAL A 492 -14.05 -8.12 -36.55
C VAL A 492 -15.10 -9.15 -36.16
N TRP A 493 -16.37 -8.78 -36.01
CA TRP A 493 -17.47 -9.66 -35.59
C TRP A 493 -18.45 -9.94 -36.74
N PRO A 494 -19.08 -11.14 -36.77
CA PRO A 494 -20.23 -11.41 -37.63
C PRO A 494 -21.39 -10.46 -37.34
N GLU A 495 -22.17 -10.09 -38.36
CA GLU A 495 -23.27 -9.13 -38.23
C GLU A 495 -24.34 -9.57 -37.22
N GLU A 496 -24.61 -10.88 -37.12
CA GLU A 496 -25.54 -11.43 -36.12
C GLU A 496 -25.08 -11.11 -34.69
N MET A 497 -23.79 -11.21 -34.39
CA MET A 497 -23.26 -10.82 -33.08
C MET A 497 -23.31 -9.30 -32.90
N VAL A 498 -23.01 -8.51 -33.94
CA VAL A 498 -23.13 -7.05 -33.88
C VAL A 498 -24.57 -6.63 -33.52
N GLN A 499 -25.57 -7.31 -34.06
CA GLN A 499 -26.97 -7.02 -33.75
C GLN A 499 -27.36 -7.50 -32.35
N ALA A 500 -26.92 -8.70 -31.96
CA ALA A 500 -27.27 -9.31 -30.69
C ALA A 500 -26.69 -8.53 -29.48
N PHE A 501 -25.49 -7.96 -29.64
CA PHE A 501 -24.83 -7.13 -28.64
C PHE A 501 -25.22 -5.65 -28.77
N SER A 502 -26.53 -5.36 -28.75
CA SER A 502 -27.03 -4.00 -28.96
C SER A 502 -26.42 -2.98 -27.98
N PRO A 503 -25.98 -1.80 -28.45
CA PRO A 503 -25.57 -0.68 -27.59
C PRO A 503 -26.63 -0.22 -26.58
N ASP A 504 -27.91 -0.50 -26.86
CA ASP A 504 -29.01 -0.20 -25.94
C ASP A 504 -28.92 -1.02 -24.65
N PHE A 505 -28.17 -2.12 -24.63
CA PHE A 505 -27.91 -2.94 -23.44
C PHE A 505 -26.71 -2.45 -22.62
N VAL A 506 -26.12 -1.31 -22.98
CA VAL A 506 -25.08 -0.62 -22.21
C VAL A 506 -25.60 0.71 -21.68
N ALA A 507 -26.42 1.40 -22.47
CA ALA A 507 -26.87 2.75 -22.22
C ALA A 507 -27.57 2.99 -20.85
N PRO A 508 -28.36 2.06 -20.29
CA PRO A 508 -28.95 2.22 -18.95
C PRO A 508 -27.92 2.39 -17.83
N VAL A 509 -26.79 1.68 -17.89
CA VAL A 509 -25.70 1.79 -16.91
C VAL A 509 -25.05 3.17 -17.00
N VAL A 510 -24.79 3.64 -18.22
CA VAL A 510 -24.25 4.99 -18.47
C VAL A 510 -25.20 6.07 -17.98
N GLY A 511 -26.50 5.89 -18.22
CA GLY A 511 -27.53 6.74 -17.65
C GLY A 511 -27.37 6.82 -16.14
N TYR A 512 -27.44 5.70 -15.44
CA TYR A 512 -27.35 5.68 -13.97
C TYR A 512 -26.07 6.35 -13.44
N LEU A 513 -24.90 6.04 -14.02
CA LEU A 513 -23.62 6.67 -13.66
C LEU A 513 -23.62 8.20 -13.88
N GLY A 514 -24.37 8.69 -14.86
CA GLY A 514 -24.55 10.11 -15.14
C GLY A 514 -25.64 10.79 -14.30
N SER A 515 -26.32 10.06 -13.41
CA SER A 515 -27.45 10.56 -12.64
C SER A 515 -27.07 11.16 -11.30
N GLU A 516 -27.94 12.02 -10.79
CA GLU A 516 -27.82 12.56 -9.43
C GLU A 516 -27.93 11.45 -8.37
N ALA A 517 -28.73 10.41 -8.66
CA ALA A 517 -28.94 9.25 -7.78
C ALA A 517 -27.76 8.27 -7.70
N CYS A 518 -26.73 8.43 -8.55
CA CYS A 518 -25.47 7.71 -8.40
C CYS A 518 -24.51 8.55 -7.56
N GLU A 519 -24.20 8.06 -6.36
CA GLU A 519 -23.24 8.67 -5.45
C GLU A 519 -21.84 8.04 -5.58
N THR A 520 -21.71 6.95 -6.34
CA THR A 520 -20.42 6.33 -6.61
C THR A 520 -19.53 7.24 -7.45
N THR A 521 -18.26 7.30 -7.06
CA THR A 521 -17.17 7.92 -7.82
C THR A 521 -15.98 6.97 -7.82
N MET A 522 -15.07 7.12 -8.77
CA MET A 522 -13.90 6.24 -8.98
C MET A 522 -14.25 4.79 -9.40
N GLY A 523 -15.52 4.48 -9.66
CA GLY A 523 -15.93 3.15 -10.09
C GLY A 523 -15.47 2.81 -11.52
N LEU A 524 -15.20 1.52 -11.76
CA LEU A 524 -14.81 0.96 -13.06
C LEU A 524 -15.77 -0.19 -13.38
N TYR A 525 -16.59 -0.04 -14.41
CA TYR A 525 -17.69 -0.96 -14.70
C TYR A 525 -17.58 -1.59 -16.07
N GLU A 526 -17.49 -2.90 -16.13
CA GLU A 526 -17.57 -3.68 -17.36
C GLU A 526 -19.02 -3.99 -17.69
N VAL A 527 -19.42 -3.71 -18.93
CA VAL A 527 -20.81 -3.78 -19.36
C VAL A 527 -20.92 -4.39 -20.75
N SER A 528 -21.72 -5.44 -20.88
CA SER A 528 -21.99 -6.09 -22.16
C SER A 528 -23.24 -6.95 -22.08
N ALA A 529 -24.01 -7.08 -23.16
CA ALA A 529 -25.13 -8.02 -23.25
C ALA A 529 -26.15 -7.95 -22.09
N GLY A 530 -26.40 -6.75 -21.54
CA GLY A 530 -27.28 -6.60 -20.39
C GLY A 530 -26.67 -7.04 -19.07
N TRP A 531 -25.39 -7.36 -19.02
CA TRP A 531 -24.63 -7.63 -17.80
C TRP A 531 -23.77 -6.43 -17.42
N CYS A 532 -23.61 -6.19 -16.12
CA CYS A 532 -22.76 -5.16 -15.55
C CYS A 532 -22.02 -5.70 -14.32
N ALA A 533 -20.71 -5.47 -14.24
CA ALA A 533 -19.87 -5.84 -13.09
C ALA A 533 -18.87 -4.74 -12.76
N ALA A 534 -18.61 -4.54 -11.46
CA ALA A 534 -17.52 -3.69 -10.99
C ALA A 534 -16.16 -4.40 -11.05
N LEU A 535 -15.10 -3.63 -11.34
CA LEU A 535 -13.70 -4.02 -11.23
C LEU A 535 -12.98 -3.22 -10.16
N ARG A 536 -12.08 -3.90 -9.43
CA ARG A 536 -11.10 -3.26 -8.54
C ARG A 536 -9.74 -3.93 -8.68
N TRP A 537 -8.72 -3.33 -8.07
CA TRP A 537 -7.40 -3.95 -7.96
C TRP A 537 -7.37 -4.90 -6.77
N GLN A 538 -6.68 -6.02 -6.94
CA GLN A 538 -6.24 -6.89 -5.87
C GLN A 538 -4.73 -7.02 -5.93
N ARG A 539 -4.09 -7.04 -4.76
CA ARG A 539 -2.66 -7.09 -4.57
C ARG A 539 -2.31 -8.30 -3.70
N SER A 540 -1.31 -9.07 -4.10
CA SER A 540 -0.74 -10.11 -3.23
C SER A 540 -0.25 -9.50 -1.93
N TYR A 541 -0.25 -10.25 -0.83
CA TYR A 541 0.43 -9.80 0.41
C TYR A 541 1.91 -9.46 0.16
N GLY A 542 2.53 -10.17 -0.78
CA GLY A 542 3.88 -9.91 -1.24
C GLY A 542 4.94 -10.50 -0.31
N TYR A 543 6.18 -10.03 -0.49
CA TYR A 543 7.29 -10.40 0.39
C TYR A 543 8.13 -9.17 0.70
N ALA A 544 8.55 -9.06 1.96
CA ALA A 544 9.27 -7.93 2.52
C ALA A 544 10.69 -8.38 2.87
N PHE A 545 11.68 -7.93 2.11
CA PHE A 545 13.08 -8.13 2.43
C PHE A 545 13.57 -7.07 3.41
N PRO A 546 14.55 -7.38 4.27
CA PRO A 546 14.99 -6.41 5.26
C PRO A 546 15.73 -5.21 4.65
N VAL A 547 15.42 -4.00 5.11
CA VAL A 547 15.87 -2.72 4.50
C VAL A 547 17.35 -2.41 4.72
N ASN A 548 17.95 -2.92 5.79
CA ASN A 548 19.37 -2.76 6.10
C ASN A 548 20.27 -3.76 5.34
N LYS A 549 19.69 -4.65 4.53
CA LYS A 549 20.43 -5.63 3.73
C LYS A 549 20.22 -5.37 2.25
N LYS A 550 21.31 -5.48 1.49
CA LYS A 550 21.22 -5.42 0.03
C LYS A 550 20.48 -6.65 -0.51
N VAL A 551 19.29 -6.42 -1.05
CA VAL A 551 18.51 -7.44 -1.76
C VAL A 551 19.20 -7.79 -3.08
N GLN A 552 19.47 -9.07 -3.32
CA GLN A 552 20.00 -9.55 -4.59
C GLN A 552 18.87 -10.04 -5.51
N VAL A 553 19.13 -10.10 -6.81
CA VAL A 553 18.16 -10.62 -7.80
C VAL A 553 17.84 -12.09 -7.53
N GLU A 554 18.80 -12.86 -7.01
CA GLU A 554 18.63 -14.25 -6.59
C GLU A 554 17.65 -14.38 -5.41
N ASP A 555 17.63 -13.41 -4.51
CA ASP A 555 16.71 -13.42 -3.36
C ASP A 555 15.27 -13.24 -3.85
N VAL A 556 15.05 -12.32 -4.79
CA VAL A 556 13.75 -12.12 -5.46
C VAL A 556 13.32 -13.40 -6.19
N ALA A 557 14.24 -14.03 -6.94
CA ALA A 557 13.97 -15.29 -7.63
C ALA A 557 13.55 -16.40 -6.65
N ALA A 558 14.27 -16.53 -5.52
CA ALA A 558 13.99 -17.55 -4.50
C ALA A 558 12.65 -17.32 -3.76
N LYS A 559 12.15 -16.09 -3.72
CA LYS A 559 10.86 -15.73 -3.08
C LYS A 559 9.74 -15.47 -4.08
N TRP A 560 9.94 -15.76 -5.36
CA TRP A 560 9.00 -15.40 -6.42
C TRP A 560 7.59 -15.96 -6.20
N ASP A 561 7.49 -17.22 -5.77
CA ASP A 561 6.21 -17.88 -5.46
C ASP A 561 5.46 -17.25 -4.29
N THR A 562 6.17 -16.51 -3.41
CA THR A 562 5.54 -15.78 -2.29
C THR A 562 5.16 -14.36 -2.74
N ILE A 563 6.06 -13.68 -3.44
CA ILE A 563 5.82 -12.34 -4.03
C ILE A 563 4.57 -12.33 -4.92
N THR A 564 4.31 -13.43 -5.62
CA THR A 564 3.23 -13.53 -6.61
C THR A 564 1.97 -14.25 -6.12
N ARG A 565 1.92 -14.68 -4.85
CA ARG A 565 0.81 -15.47 -4.30
C ARG A 565 -0.39 -14.60 -3.98
N PHE A 566 -1.56 -15.02 -4.48
CA PHE A 566 -2.85 -14.50 -4.03
C PHE A 566 -3.51 -15.56 -3.16
N ASP A 567 -3.44 -15.37 -1.85
CA ASP A 567 -4.12 -16.15 -0.83
C ASP A 567 -5.08 -15.25 -0.03
N ASP A 568 -5.55 -15.74 1.12
CA ASP A 568 -6.45 -15.03 2.03
C ASP A 568 -5.86 -13.71 2.61
N LYS A 569 -4.55 -13.47 2.43
CA LYS A 569 -3.88 -12.23 2.84
C LYS A 569 -3.79 -11.18 1.74
N ALA A 570 -4.30 -11.46 0.53
CA ALA A 570 -4.35 -10.46 -0.54
C ALA A 570 -5.18 -9.24 -0.10
N THR A 571 -4.76 -8.05 -0.53
CA THR A 571 -5.43 -6.78 -0.18
C THR A 571 -5.99 -6.09 -1.41
N ASN A 572 -6.88 -5.12 -1.21
CA ASN A 572 -7.52 -4.35 -2.29
C ASN A 572 -7.28 -2.84 -2.13
N PRO A 573 -6.03 -2.37 -2.26
CA PRO A 573 -5.74 -0.95 -2.13
C PRO A 573 -6.54 -0.14 -3.16
N ASN A 574 -7.12 0.97 -2.72
CA ASN A 574 -7.91 1.88 -3.54
C ASN A 574 -7.35 3.31 -3.56
N SER A 575 -6.20 3.53 -2.92
CA SER A 575 -5.50 4.82 -2.89
C SER A 575 -3.98 4.65 -2.92
N THR A 576 -3.26 5.73 -3.26
CA THR A 576 -1.79 5.77 -3.17
C THR A 576 -1.29 5.61 -1.74
N ALA A 577 -2.07 6.06 -0.75
CA ALA A 577 -1.74 5.90 0.67
C ALA A 577 -1.81 4.42 1.11
N GLU A 578 -2.92 3.73 0.81
CA GLU A 578 -3.07 2.28 1.11
C GLU A 578 -2.04 1.43 0.36
N SER A 579 -1.66 1.85 -0.85
CA SER A 579 -0.56 1.21 -1.59
C SER A 579 0.77 1.32 -0.82
N LEU A 580 1.07 2.50 -0.29
CA LEU A 580 2.30 2.81 0.43
C LEU A 580 2.41 2.11 1.79
N GLU A 581 1.31 1.76 2.45
CA GLU A 581 1.30 1.11 3.77
C GLU A 581 2.21 -0.12 3.81
N ALA A 582 2.12 -1.04 2.85
CA ALA A 582 2.95 -2.25 2.83
C ALA A 582 4.46 -1.94 2.68
N ILE A 583 4.81 -0.84 2.03
CA ILE A 583 6.19 -0.38 1.85
C ILE A 583 6.69 0.29 3.14
N VAL A 584 5.88 1.14 3.76
CA VAL A 584 6.22 1.83 5.02
C VAL A 584 6.31 0.85 6.18
N SER A 585 5.42 -0.15 6.26
CA SER A 585 5.52 -1.24 7.23
C SER A 585 6.85 -2.00 7.12
N ASN A 586 7.52 -1.94 5.96
CA ASN A 586 8.82 -2.56 5.78
C ASN A 586 10.00 -1.70 6.24
N PHE A 587 9.81 -0.41 6.55
CA PHE A 587 10.92 0.45 6.99
C PHE A 587 11.55 -0.03 8.32
N ALA A 588 10.77 -0.71 9.16
CA ALA A 588 11.25 -1.31 10.40
C ALA A 588 11.72 -2.77 10.24
N ASN A 589 11.63 -3.34 9.03
CA ASN A 589 12.08 -4.71 8.76
C ASN A 589 13.61 -4.71 8.55
N GLU A 590 14.38 -4.92 9.61
CA GLU A 590 15.83 -5.01 9.55
C GLU A 590 16.31 -6.45 9.79
N ASP A 591 17.28 -6.90 8.98
CA ASP A 591 18.00 -8.15 9.20
C ASP A 591 18.98 -7.86 10.34
N GLU A 592 18.73 -8.42 11.51
CA GLU A 592 19.56 -8.19 12.69
C GLU A 592 21.01 -8.72 12.53
N SER A 593 21.38 -9.29 11.37
CA SER A 593 22.76 -9.60 10.99
C SER A 593 23.50 -8.51 10.20
N ALA A 594 22.81 -7.41 9.82
CA ALA A 594 23.35 -6.33 8.97
C ALA A 594 23.04 -4.92 9.54
N GLY A 595 23.25 -4.71 10.84
CA GLY A 595 23.18 -3.38 11.46
C GLY A 595 24.57 -2.72 11.63
N PRO A 596 24.66 -1.38 11.63
CA PRO A 596 25.88 -0.65 11.95
C PRO A 596 26.23 -0.86 13.43
N ASP A 597 27.52 -0.79 13.78
CA ASP A 597 28.04 -0.82 15.16
C ASP A 597 27.16 0.02 16.11
N SER A 598 26.19 -0.62 16.77
CA SER A 598 25.62 -0.19 18.03
C SER A 598 26.08 -1.22 19.04
N GLY A 599 27.08 -0.80 19.83
CA GLY A 599 27.79 -1.66 20.78
C GLY A 599 26.83 -2.43 21.69
N ASP A 600 27.27 -3.65 22.01
CA ASP A 600 26.59 -4.68 22.80
C ASP A 600 25.46 -5.42 22.09
N ASP A 601 25.87 -6.11 21.02
CA ASP A 601 25.46 -7.48 20.82
C ASP A 601 25.56 -8.26 22.17
N TYR A 602 24.42 -8.61 22.77
CA TYR A 602 24.36 -9.48 23.96
C TYR A 602 24.83 -10.92 23.70
N THR A 603 25.46 -11.20 22.55
CA THR A 603 26.25 -12.41 22.35
C THR A 603 27.34 -12.47 23.39
N ASP A 604 27.44 -13.64 23.96
CA ASP A 604 28.49 -13.94 24.90
C ASP A 604 29.34 -15.06 24.32
N PRO A 605 30.65 -14.88 24.15
CA PRO A 605 31.52 -15.98 23.72
C PRO A 605 31.52 -17.15 24.72
N GLU A 606 31.04 -16.95 25.96
CA GLU A 606 30.86 -18.01 26.94
C GLU A 606 29.44 -18.64 26.96
N ASP A 607 28.53 -18.20 26.07
CA ASP A 607 27.22 -18.86 25.95
C ASP A 607 27.40 -20.30 25.47
N SER A 608 26.75 -21.25 26.14
CA SER A 608 26.64 -22.62 25.62
C SER A 608 25.97 -22.59 24.23
N GLU A 609 26.28 -23.55 23.35
CA GLU A 609 25.70 -23.61 22.00
C GLU A 609 24.16 -23.49 22.00
N LEU A 610 23.51 -24.11 22.99
CA LEU A 610 22.07 -24.01 23.21
C LEU A 610 21.59 -22.57 23.43
N VAL A 611 22.25 -21.84 24.32
CA VAL A 611 21.93 -20.45 24.66
C VAL A 611 22.29 -19.49 23.52
N ALA A 612 23.44 -19.69 22.88
CA ALA A 612 23.85 -18.88 21.73
C ALA A 612 22.86 -19.02 20.57
N LYS A 613 22.39 -20.25 20.31
CA LYS A 613 21.32 -20.51 19.34
C LYS A 613 20.00 -19.86 19.76
N ALA A 614 19.61 -19.99 21.03
CA ALA A 614 18.39 -19.37 21.54
C ALA A 614 18.41 -17.85 21.46
N LYS A 615 19.51 -17.18 21.81
CA LYS A 615 19.66 -15.72 21.67
C LYS A 615 19.56 -15.25 20.22
N LYS A 616 19.96 -16.10 19.27
CA LYS A 616 19.83 -15.84 17.84
C LYS A 616 18.39 -15.98 17.34
N GLU A 617 17.64 -16.94 17.87
CA GLU A 617 16.31 -17.34 17.36
C GLU A 617 15.14 -16.70 18.13
N ALA A 618 15.27 -16.48 19.44
CA ALA A 618 14.20 -15.98 20.30
C ALA A 618 14.13 -14.45 20.25
N LYS A 619 13.38 -13.96 19.27
CA LYS A 619 13.08 -12.54 19.05
C LYS A 619 11.60 -12.36 18.74
N SER A 620 11.00 -11.32 19.28
CA SER A 620 9.59 -11.00 19.03
C SER A 620 9.41 -9.50 18.90
N SER A 621 8.58 -9.09 17.94
CA SER A 621 8.12 -7.72 17.78
C SER A 621 6.60 -7.69 17.72
N GLY A 622 5.99 -6.62 18.21
CA GLY A 622 4.55 -6.52 18.36
C GLY A 622 4.09 -5.13 18.70
N GLU A 623 2.91 -4.78 18.20
CA GLU A 623 2.29 -3.48 18.41
C GLU A 623 1.43 -3.49 19.69
N TYR A 624 1.44 -2.35 20.39
CA TYR A 624 0.61 -2.07 21.55
C TYR A 624 -0.05 -0.71 21.35
N THR A 625 -1.34 -0.70 20.99
CA THR A 625 -2.15 0.51 20.88
C THR A 625 -2.93 0.72 22.16
N TYR A 626 -2.95 1.96 22.65
CA TYR A 626 -3.64 2.34 23.88
C TYR A 626 -4.21 3.74 23.78
N THR A 627 -5.28 4.00 24.53
CA THR A 627 -5.88 5.34 24.66
C THR A 627 -5.85 5.81 26.11
N GLU A 628 -6.41 7.00 26.38
CA GLU A 628 -6.59 7.48 27.76
C GLU A 628 -7.32 6.46 28.66
N ARG A 629 -8.21 5.64 28.09
CA ARG A 629 -8.90 4.56 28.80
C ARG A 629 -7.92 3.57 29.42
N ASP A 630 -6.93 3.15 28.65
CA ASP A 630 -5.98 2.13 29.07
C ASP A 630 -4.96 2.70 30.08
N VAL A 631 -4.63 3.99 29.92
CA VAL A 631 -3.86 4.76 30.92
C VAL A 631 -4.59 4.79 32.26
N MET A 632 -5.87 5.20 32.27
CA MET A 632 -6.69 5.22 33.48
C MET A 632 -6.87 3.81 34.08
N LEU A 633 -7.09 2.80 33.24
CA LEU A 633 -7.23 1.41 33.67
C LEU A 633 -5.98 0.90 34.37
N TYR A 634 -4.79 1.17 33.82
CA TYR A 634 -3.53 0.84 34.48
C TYR A 634 -3.36 1.59 35.81
N ASN A 635 -3.60 2.90 35.80
CA ASN A 635 -3.44 3.75 36.99
C ASN A 635 -4.35 3.27 38.14
N VAL A 636 -5.62 2.95 37.86
CA VAL A 636 -6.54 2.32 38.84
C VAL A 636 -6.06 0.91 39.23
N GLY A 637 -5.55 0.14 38.27
CA GLY A 637 -4.94 -1.16 38.48
C GLY A 637 -3.75 -1.15 39.44
N VAL A 638 -3.07 -0.01 39.60
CA VAL A 638 -1.98 0.22 40.57
C VAL A 638 -2.40 1.11 41.74
N GLY A 639 -3.71 1.19 42.00
CA GLY A 639 -4.29 1.77 43.21
C GLY A 639 -4.51 3.28 43.17
N ALA A 640 -4.49 3.94 42.00
CA ALA A 640 -4.96 5.32 41.90
C ALA A 640 -6.46 5.38 42.25
N THR A 641 -6.88 6.41 43.00
CA THR A 641 -8.27 6.58 43.44
C THR A 641 -8.85 7.91 42.99
N GLU A 642 -10.08 8.23 43.41
CA GLU A 642 -10.75 9.53 43.20
C GLU A 642 -9.94 10.74 43.69
N LYS A 643 -8.88 10.52 44.48
CA LYS A 643 -7.96 11.57 44.94
C LYS A 643 -6.82 11.86 43.96
N ASP A 644 -6.65 11.01 42.95
CA ASP A 644 -5.59 11.06 41.95
C ASP A 644 -6.15 11.49 40.58
N LEU A 645 -6.85 12.62 40.51
CA LEU A 645 -7.57 13.03 39.30
C LEU A 645 -6.66 13.15 38.06
N ASP A 646 -5.41 13.60 38.22
CA ASP A 646 -4.39 13.64 37.16
C ASP A 646 -3.96 12.24 36.66
N LEU A 647 -4.41 11.16 37.28
CA LEU A 647 -4.16 9.79 36.85
C LEU A 647 -5.43 9.07 36.38
N ILE A 648 -6.63 9.52 36.77
CA ILE A 648 -7.88 8.79 36.52
C ILE A 648 -8.96 9.60 35.81
N TYR A 649 -8.65 10.85 35.42
CA TYR A 649 -9.57 11.71 34.70
C TYR A 649 -8.84 12.43 33.56
N GLU A 650 -9.23 12.11 32.33
CA GLU A 650 -8.64 12.61 31.09
C GLU A 650 -8.76 14.13 30.93
N GLY A 651 -9.74 14.76 31.60
CA GLY A 651 -9.92 16.21 31.62
C GLY A 651 -9.15 16.94 32.74
N ALA A 652 -8.35 16.24 33.55
CA ALA A 652 -7.54 16.87 34.59
C ALA A 652 -6.27 17.52 34.01
N ASP A 653 -5.86 18.66 34.56
CA ASP A 653 -4.58 19.27 34.23
C ASP A 653 -3.43 18.32 34.59
N GLY A 654 -2.57 18.04 33.61
CA GLY A 654 -1.44 17.12 33.77
C GLY A 654 -1.81 15.64 33.72
N PHE A 655 -2.97 15.28 33.15
CA PHE A 655 -3.36 13.89 32.94
C PHE A 655 -2.26 13.07 32.26
N GLY A 656 -1.91 11.92 32.84
CA GLY A 656 -0.87 11.05 32.28
C GLY A 656 -0.72 9.72 32.98
N PRO A 657 0.06 8.79 32.39
CA PRO A 657 0.35 7.51 33.02
C PRO A 657 1.29 7.67 34.21
N VAL A 658 1.10 6.84 35.24
CA VAL A 658 2.17 6.61 36.22
C VAL A 658 3.40 6.10 35.43
N PRO A 659 4.63 6.58 35.70
CA PRO A 659 5.81 6.23 34.90
C PRO A 659 6.04 4.71 34.70
N THR A 660 5.63 3.90 35.68
CA THR A 660 5.70 2.44 35.61
C THR A 660 4.83 1.80 34.53
N PHE A 661 3.91 2.53 33.91
CA PHE A 661 3.15 2.09 32.73
C PHE A 661 4.07 1.55 31.61
N GLY A 662 5.33 1.99 31.55
CA GLY A 662 6.32 1.47 30.60
C GLY A 662 6.58 -0.05 30.67
N VAL A 663 6.12 -0.77 31.71
CA VAL A 663 6.15 -2.24 31.74
C VAL A 663 4.98 -2.91 31.02
N ILE A 664 3.98 -2.14 30.58
CA ILE A 664 2.78 -2.68 29.95
C ILE A 664 2.99 -3.02 28.47
N PRO A 665 3.57 -2.14 27.63
CA PRO A 665 3.70 -2.41 26.20
C PRO A 665 4.49 -3.69 25.86
N GLN A 666 5.42 -4.11 26.72
CA GLN A 666 6.17 -5.37 26.52
C GLN A 666 5.27 -6.63 26.51
N PHE A 667 4.04 -6.58 27.04
CA PHE A 667 3.15 -7.73 27.00
C PHE A 667 2.70 -8.09 25.59
N ALA A 668 2.70 -7.14 24.65
CA ALA A 668 2.40 -7.37 23.23
C ALA A 668 3.36 -8.39 22.57
N VAL A 669 4.56 -8.55 23.12
CA VAL A 669 5.61 -9.45 22.60
C VAL A 669 5.97 -10.59 23.56
N SER A 670 5.48 -10.54 24.79
CA SER A 670 5.81 -11.51 25.83
C SER A 670 5.43 -12.96 25.47
N SER A 671 4.32 -13.17 24.75
CA SER A 671 3.87 -14.48 24.28
C SER A 671 4.59 -14.97 23.02
N GLY A 672 5.24 -14.08 22.27
CA GLY A 672 5.96 -14.40 21.03
C GLY A 672 7.38 -14.92 21.26
N LEU A 673 7.94 -14.74 22.46
CA LEU A 673 9.24 -15.27 22.85
C LEU A 673 9.12 -16.69 23.42
N SER A 674 9.18 -17.70 22.55
CA SER A 674 9.20 -19.10 22.99
C SER A 674 10.45 -19.42 23.83
N LEU A 675 10.22 -20.10 24.95
CA LEU A 675 11.26 -20.66 25.82
C LEU A 675 11.36 -22.19 25.70
N ASP A 676 10.74 -22.78 24.68
CA ASP A 676 10.68 -24.25 24.48
C ASP A 676 12.05 -24.86 24.17
N TRP A 677 13.01 -24.03 23.77
CA TRP A 677 14.41 -24.43 23.59
C TRP A 677 15.09 -24.77 24.92
N LEU A 678 14.56 -24.32 26.06
CA LEU A 678 15.13 -24.58 27.36
C LEU A 678 14.72 -25.99 27.87
N PRO A 679 15.67 -26.87 28.20
CA PRO A 679 15.34 -28.22 28.65
C PRO A 679 14.45 -28.23 29.89
N ASN A 680 13.42 -29.10 29.89
CA ASN A 680 12.42 -29.21 30.96
C ASN A 680 11.65 -27.91 31.25
N PHE A 681 11.56 -26.99 30.27
CA PHE A 681 10.73 -25.80 30.38
C PHE A 681 9.28 -26.18 30.68
N SER A 682 8.70 -25.51 31.68
CA SER A 682 7.29 -25.57 31.99
C SER A 682 6.80 -24.16 32.30
N PRO A 683 5.82 -23.62 31.54
CA PRO A 683 5.20 -22.34 31.85
C PRO A 683 4.64 -22.27 33.28
N MET A 684 4.21 -23.42 33.82
CA MET A 684 3.66 -23.53 35.18
C MET A 684 4.71 -23.32 36.29
N MET A 685 6.00 -23.46 35.96
CA MET A 685 7.12 -23.32 36.89
C MET A 685 7.86 -21.98 36.73
N LEU A 686 7.39 -21.11 35.84
CA LEU A 686 7.95 -19.80 35.56
C LEU A 686 7.50 -18.80 36.63
N LEU A 687 8.46 -18.13 37.25
CA LEU A 687 8.23 -17.00 38.16
C LEU A 687 8.94 -15.77 37.62
N HIS A 688 8.25 -14.63 37.58
CA HIS A 688 8.90 -13.37 37.26
C HIS A 688 9.75 -12.94 38.47
N GLY A 689 11.07 -12.92 38.31
CA GLY A 689 12.04 -12.78 39.40
C GLY A 689 12.57 -11.36 39.59
N GLU A 690 12.90 -10.67 38.50
CA GLU A 690 13.42 -9.29 38.54
C GLU A 690 12.87 -8.47 37.38
N GLN A 691 12.69 -7.16 37.61
CA GLN A 691 12.28 -6.20 36.61
C GLN A 691 13.15 -4.94 36.72
N TYR A 692 13.63 -4.46 35.58
CA TYR A 692 14.17 -3.12 35.41
C TYR A 692 13.40 -2.41 34.31
N LEU A 693 13.07 -1.14 34.53
CA LEU A 693 12.46 -0.25 33.56
C LEU A 693 13.28 1.03 33.53
N GLN A 694 13.77 1.40 32.35
CA GLN A 694 14.31 2.73 32.07
C GLN A 694 13.32 3.50 31.19
N ILE A 695 12.99 4.71 31.60
CA ILE A 695 12.12 5.64 30.89
C ILE A 695 13.02 6.65 30.20
N LYS A 696 13.10 6.54 28.87
CA LYS A 696 13.93 7.43 28.04
C LYS A 696 13.15 8.69 27.66
N LYS A 697 11.82 8.58 27.51
CA LYS A 697 10.89 9.70 27.32
C LYS A 697 9.56 9.44 28.01
N PRO A 698 8.80 10.48 28.42
CA PRO A 698 7.46 10.31 28.95
C PRO A 698 6.55 9.62 27.92
N PHE A 699 5.66 8.74 28.39
CA PHE A 699 4.65 8.13 27.55
C PHE A 699 3.51 9.12 27.26
N PRO A 700 3.02 9.21 26.01
CA PRO A 700 1.84 9.99 25.71
C PRO A 700 0.59 9.39 26.37
N THR A 701 -0.52 10.13 26.39
CA THR A 701 -1.79 9.67 26.97
C THR A 701 -2.54 8.69 26.07
N GLU A 702 -2.18 8.64 24.80
CA GLU A 702 -2.66 7.69 23.80
C GLU A 702 -1.57 7.49 22.73
N GLY A 703 -1.64 6.38 22.00
CA GLY A 703 -0.75 6.14 20.87
C GLY A 703 -0.62 4.67 20.51
N THR A 704 0.10 4.42 19.42
CA THR A 704 0.54 3.08 19.03
C THR A 704 2.03 2.98 19.29
N LEU A 705 2.43 1.92 19.98
CA LEU A 705 3.81 1.64 20.33
C LEU A 705 4.25 0.34 19.68
N VAL A 706 5.53 0.22 19.37
CA VAL A 706 6.15 -1.02 18.91
C VAL A 706 7.11 -1.48 20.00
N SER A 707 6.91 -2.70 20.50
CA SER A 707 7.85 -3.34 21.41
C SER A 707 8.66 -4.40 20.67
N GLU A 708 9.98 -4.39 20.84
CA GLU A 708 10.91 -5.36 20.27
C GLU A 708 11.66 -6.04 21.41
N SER A 709 11.60 -7.36 21.48
CA SER A 709 12.09 -8.13 22.61
C SER A 709 13.05 -9.24 22.19
N LYS A 710 14.16 -9.38 22.91
CA LYS A 710 15.20 -10.39 22.66
C LYS A 710 15.80 -10.92 23.96
N LEU A 711 16.35 -12.13 23.91
CA LEU A 711 17.11 -12.70 25.02
C LEU A 711 18.44 -11.96 25.21
N ALA A 712 18.69 -11.49 26.43
CA ALA A 712 19.94 -10.83 26.80
C ALA A 712 20.86 -11.74 27.62
N GLU A 713 20.32 -12.52 28.57
CA GLU A 713 21.12 -13.39 29.42
C GLU A 713 20.35 -14.66 29.79
N VAL A 714 21.06 -15.79 29.83
CA VAL A 714 20.51 -17.07 30.30
C VAL A 714 21.50 -17.70 31.26
N LEU A 715 21.06 -17.97 32.49
CA LEU A 715 21.90 -18.53 33.55
C LEU A 715 21.39 -19.90 33.99
N ASP A 716 22.30 -20.87 34.06
CA ASP A 716 22.07 -22.17 34.67
C ASP A 716 22.28 -22.07 36.18
N LYS A 717 21.19 -22.12 36.95
CA LYS A 717 21.19 -22.07 38.42
C LYS A 717 21.13 -23.47 39.02
N GLY A 718 21.58 -24.49 38.28
CA GLY A 718 21.64 -25.89 38.70
C GLY A 718 20.26 -26.57 38.62
N LYS A 719 19.33 -26.22 39.51
CA LYS A 719 17.96 -26.77 39.50
C LYS A 719 16.93 -25.88 38.81
N ALA A 720 17.37 -24.77 38.22
CA ALA A 720 16.51 -23.78 37.56
C ALA A 720 17.31 -23.02 36.50
N ALA A 721 16.60 -22.34 35.59
CA ALA A 721 17.18 -21.32 34.72
C ALA A 721 16.75 -19.93 35.16
N ALA A 722 17.61 -18.94 34.98
CA ALA A 722 17.20 -17.53 34.96
C ALA A 722 17.36 -17.00 33.53
N VAL A 723 16.28 -16.53 32.93
CA VAL A 723 16.25 -16.01 31.56
C VAL A 723 15.90 -14.53 31.61
N THR A 724 16.81 -13.68 31.17
CA THR A 724 16.63 -12.24 31.07
C THR A 724 16.36 -11.86 29.62
N THR A 725 15.25 -11.17 29.42
CA THR A 725 14.81 -10.59 28.16
C THR A 725 14.93 -9.08 28.23
N VAL A 726 15.41 -8.45 27.16
CA VAL A 726 15.43 -7.00 26.98
C VAL A 726 14.39 -6.62 25.96
N THR A 727 13.52 -5.67 26.31
CA THR A 727 12.46 -5.14 25.43
C THR A 727 12.62 -3.64 25.26
N LEU A 728 12.78 -3.18 24.02
CA LEU A 728 12.73 -1.76 23.67
C LEU A 728 11.32 -1.42 23.21
N THR A 729 10.74 -0.36 23.77
CA THR A 729 9.43 0.16 23.36
C THR A 729 9.60 1.50 22.70
N LYS A 730 9.12 1.60 21.46
CA LYS A 730 9.23 2.79 20.60
C LYS A 730 7.85 3.36 20.29
N ASP A 731 7.76 4.67 20.13
CA ASP A 731 6.60 5.30 19.53
C ASP A 731 6.52 4.92 18.04
N SER A 732 5.37 4.41 17.58
CA SER A 732 5.25 3.85 16.22
C SER A 732 5.29 4.92 15.13
N ALA A 733 4.92 6.17 15.44
CA ALA A 733 4.85 7.26 14.48
C ALA A 733 6.22 7.91 14.26
N THR A 734 7.02 8.02 15.33
CA THR A 734 8.30 8.74 15.33
C THR A 734 9.52 7.82 15.36
N GLY A 735 9.36 6.56 15.79
CA GLY A 735 10.45 5.61 16.00
C GLY A 735 11.29 5.88 17.25
N GLU A 736 10.93 6.88 18.06
CA GLU A 736 11.68 7.24 19.26
C GLU A 736 11.52 6.19 20.37
N VAL A 737 12.63 5.77 20.98
CA VAL A 737 12.60 4.83 22.11
C VAL A 737 12.06 5.54 23.35
N LEU A 738 10.89 5.10 23.83
CA LEU A 738 10.25 5.63 25.04
C LEU A 738 10.74 4.91 26.30
N ALA A 739 10.91 3.58 26.22
CA ALA A 739 11.36 2.79 27.36
C ALA A 739 12.21 1.58 26.96
N GLU A 740 13.00 1.11 27.93
CA GLU A 740 13.76 -0.12 27.87
C GLU A 740 13.45 -0.95 29.13
N ASN A 741 13.01 -2.20 28.93
CA ASN A 741 12.67 -3.14 29.98
C ASN A 741 13.70 -4.27 30.01
N HIS A 742 14.16 -4.66 31.21
CA HIS A 742 14.85 -5.94 31.41
C HIS A 742 13.99 -6.79 32.33
N SER A 743 13.43 -7.87 31.81
CA SER A 743 12.58 -8.81 32.55
C SER A 743 13.35 -10.11 32.76
N THR A 744 13.56 -10.49 34.01
CA THR A 744 14.17 -11.78 34.35
C THR A 744 13.12 -12.73 34.88
N VAL A 745 12.96 -13.87 34.23
CA VAL A 745 12.11 -14.98 34.68
C VAL A 745 12.97 -16.11 35.23
N PHE A 746 12.52 -16.71 36.31
CA PHE A 746 13.16 -17.85 36.97
C PHE A 746 12.30 -19.09 36.78
N ILE A 747 12.83 -20.08 36.07
CA ILE A 747 12.10 -21.27 35.64
C ILE A 747 12.62 -22.47 36.44
N ARG A 748 11.84 -22.87 37.44
CA ARG A 748 12.20 -23.99 38.33
C ARG A 748 12.15 -25.32 37.56
N GLY A 749 13.13 -26.19 37.78
CA GLY A 749 13.24 -27.49 37.11
C GLY A 749 14.00 -27.46 35.78
N ALA A 750 14.17 -26.28 35.18
CA ALA A 750 14.80 -26.12 33.86
C ALA A 750 16.32 -25.81 33.92
N GLY A 751 17.02 -26.33 34.94
CA GLY A 751 18.48 -26.16 35.10
C GLY A 751 19.28 -27.39 34.67
N GLY A 752 20.61 -27.30 34.75
CA GLY A 752 21.51 -28.41 34.45
C GLY A 752 21.82 -28.59 32.95
N PHE A 753 21.58 -27.55 32.15
CA PHE A 753 21.85 -27.51 30.71
C PHE A 753 23.27 -27.08 30.36
N GLY A 754 24.13 -26.81 31.36
CA GLY A 754 25.55 -26.52 31.15
C GLY A 754 25.84 -25.07 30.77
N GLY A 755 24.95 -24.14 31.09
CA GLY A 755 25.14 -22.70 30.88
C GLY A 755 25.91 -21.98 32.00
N ARG A 756 26.14 -20.67 31.84
CA ARG A 756 26.83 -19.84 32.84
C ARG A 756 26.02 -19.77 34.16
N LYS A 757 26.69 -19.80 35.31
CA LYS A 757 26.02 -19.75 36.63
C LYS A 757 25.81 -18.34 37.18
N THR A 758 26.67 -17.39 36.82
CA THR A 758 26.69 -16.02 37.34
C THR A 758 26.37 -15.02 36.24
N GLY A 759 25.57 -14.01 36.52
CA GLY A 759 25.24 -12.98 35.53
C GLY A 759 26.35 -11.94 35.37
N LYS A 760 26.35 -11.26 34.23
CA LYS A 760 27.16 -10.06 33.98
C LYS A 760 26.56 -8.86 34.72
N ASP A 761 27.42 -7.93 35.13
CA ASP A 761 26.97 -6.64 35.64
C ASP A 761 26.49 -5.76 34.47
N ARG A 762 25.21 -5.40 34.48
CA ARG A 762 24.54 -4.49 33.54
C ARG A 762 24.19 -3.14 34.20
N GLY A 763 24.94 -2.77 35.24
CA GLY A 763 24.77 -1.51 35.95
C GLY A 763 23.47 -1.45 36.75
N ALA A 764 22.65 -0.42 36.52
CA ALA A 764 21.43 -0.19 37.30
C ALA A 764 20.45 -1.38 37.27
N ALA A 765 20.40 -2.12 36.14
CA ALA A 765 19.52 -3.27 35.96
C ALA A 765 19.86 -4.46 36.88
N THR A 766 21.14 -4.62 37.26
CA THR A 766 21.63 -5.74 38.10
C THR A 766 22.08 -5.31 39.49
N ALA A 767 21.97 -4.02 39.82
CA ALA A 767 22.40 -3.48 41.10
C ALA A 767 21.67 -4.13 42.28
N LEU A 768 22.42 -4.46 43.35
CA LEU A 768 21.88 -5.12 44.55
C LEU A 768 21.07 -4.18 45.44
N ASN A 769 21.24 -2.86 45.32
CA ASN A 769 20.48 -1.82 46.02
C ASN A 769 20.17 -2.16 47.49
N LYS A 770 21.22 -2.35 48.29
CA LYS A 770 21.06 -2.67 49.71
C LYS A 770 20.51 -1.43 50.45
N PRO A 771 19.42 -1.56 51.22
CA PRO A 771 18.95 -0.48 52.07
C PRO A 771 20.06 0.00 53.03
N PRO A 772 20.20 1.32 53.25
CA PRO A 772 21.18 1.83 54.19
C PRO A 772 20.81 1.42 55.62
N SER A 773 21.81 1.30 56.50
CA SER A 773 21.62 0.91 57.90
C SER A 773 21.15 2.09 58.76
N ARG A 774 20.02 2.70 58.37
CA ARG A 774 19.32 3.79 59.07
C ARG A 774 17.81 3.68 58.84
N GLU A 775 17.02 4.41 59.62
CA GLU A 775 15.56 4.46 59.42
C GLU A 775 15.17 5.00 58.03
N PRO A 776 14.04 4.53 57.44
CA PRO A 776 13.54 5.04 56.17
C PRO A 776 13.18 6.53 56.26
N ASP A 777 13.44 7.27 55.18
CA ASP A 777 13.04 8.68 55.05
C ASP A 777 11.52 8.82 54.86
N TYR A 778 10.89 7.78 54.29
CA TYR A 778 9.46 7.73 54.09
C TYR A 778 8.95 6.30 54.20
N VAL A 779 7.86 6.14 54.93
CA VAL A 779 7.11 4.89 55.03
C VAL A 779 5.67 5.18 54.67
N VAL A 780 5.14 4.42 53.72
CA VAL A 780 3.74 4.52 53.30
C VAL A 780 3.11 3.14 53.27
N GLU A 781 1.86 3.07 53.72
CA GLU A 781 1.05 1.88 53.67
C GLU A 781 -0.04 2.06 52.62
N GLU A 782 -0.18 1.10 51.72
CA GLU A 782 -1.27 1.09 50.74
C GLU A 782 -1.96 -0.28 50.75
N LYS A 783 -3.27 -0.26 51.04
CA LYS A 783 -4.08 -1.47 51.06
C LYS A 783 -4.57 -1.78 49.65
N THR A 784 -4.24 -2.97 49.16
CA THR A 784 -4.74 -3.45 47.87
C THR A 784 -6.20 -3.87 47.98
N LEU A 785 -6.94 -3.84 46.86
CA LEU A 785 -8.32 -4.34 46.82
C LEU A 785 -8.36 -5.87 46.76
N PRO A 786 -9.41 -6.52 47.30
CA PRO A 786 -9.63 -7.96 47.07
C PRO A 786 -9.68 -8.35 45.58
N GLN A 787 -10.16 -7.44 44.72
CA GLN A 787 -10.22 -7.60 43.27
C GLN A 787 -9.03 -6.97 42.52
N GLN A 788 -7.96 -6.54 43.20
CA GLN A 788 -6.87 -5.78 42.56
C GLN A 788 -6.22 -6.52 41.39
N ALA A 789 -5.97 -7.83 41.55
CA ALA A 789 -5.41 -8.67 40.50
C ALA A 789 -6.35 -8.80 39.28
N ALA A 790 -7.67 -8.84 39.53
CA ALA A 790 -8.68 -8.92 38.48
C ALA A 790 -8.78 -7.62 37.66
N ILE A 791 -8.47 -6.47 38.27
CA ILE A 791 -8.39 -5.18 37.58
C ILE A 791 -7.06 -5.07 36.82
N TYR A 792 -5.93 -5.28 37.49
CA TYR A 792 -4.60 -5.09 36.91
C TYR A 792 -4.34 -5.97 35.68
N ARG A 793 -4.84 -7.21 35.67
CA ARG A 793 -4.68 -8.11 34.51
C ARG A 793 -5.26 -7.54 33.21
N LEU A 794 -6.26 -6.65 33.30
CA LEU A 794 -6.86 -6.01 32.12
C LEU A 794 -5.88 -5.06 31.41
N SER A 795 -4.78 -4.69 32.06
CA SER A 795 -3.71 -3.90 31.45
C SER A 795 -2.76 -4.73 30.59
N GLY A 796 -2.84 -6.07 30.56
CA GLY A 796 -2.09 -6.89 29.60
C GLY A 796 -1.59 -8.25 30.09
N ASP A 797 -1.45 -8.44 31.41
CA ASP A 797 -1.00 -9.73 31.98
C ASP A 797 -2.18 -10.64 32.34
N TYR A 798 -2.59 -11.46 31.38
CA TYR A 798 -3.73 -12.36 31.48
C TYR A 798 -3.44 -13.70 32.15
N ASN A 799 -2.26 -13.91 32.74
CA ASN A 799 -1.88 -15.19 33.36
C ASN A 799 -2.93 -15.70 34.37
N PRO A 800 -3.48 -16.92 34.20
CA PRO A 800 -4.52 -17.47 35.07
C PRO A 800 -4.12 -17.57 36.55
N LEU A 801 -2.82 -17.64 36.87
CA LEU A 801 -2.27 -17.65 38.23
C LEU A 801 -2.84 -16.55 39.14
N HIS A 802 -3.25 -15.43 38.55
CA HIS A 802 -3.70 -14.24 39.26
C HIS A 802 -5.23 -14.16 39.46
N VAL A 803 -5.99 -15.12 38.95
CA VAL A 803 -7.47 -15.10 39.05
C VAL A 803 -8.11 -16.47 39.26
N ASP A 804 -7.49 -17.55 38.78
CA ASP A 804 -8.00 -18.92 38.87
C ASP A 804 -7.37 -19.68 40.05
N PRO A 805 -8.14 -20.05 41.09
CA PRO A 805 -7.63 -20.78 42.25
C PRO A 805 -7.02 -22.16 41.91
N ASP A 806 -7.57 -22.87 40.92
CA ASP A 806 -7.07 -24.20 40.59
C ASP A 806 -5.74 -24.11 39.85
N PHE A 807 -5.59 -23.10 38.99
CA PHE A 807 -4.31 -22.81 38.37
C PHE A 807 -3.26 -22.32 39.38
N ALA A 808 -3.67 -21.49 40.35
CA ALA A 808 -2.79 -21.01 41.41
C ALA A 808 -2.19 -22.15 42.25
N LYS A 809 -3.00 -23.16 42.58
CA LYS A 809 -2.55 -24.37 43.29
C LYS A 809 -1.48 -25.13 42.52
N VAL A 810 -1.60 -25.24 41.19
CA VAL A 810 -0.57 -25.88 40.35
C VAL A 810 0.76 -25.13 40.43
N GLY A 811 0.73 -23.80 40.52
CA GLY A 811 1.92 -22.97 40.74
C GLY A 811 2.53 -23.07 42.15
N GLY A 812 1.84 -23.75 43.07
CA GLY A 812 2.23 -23.93 44.47
C GLY A 812 1.69 -22.84 45.41
N PHE A 813 0.59 -22.18 45.06
CA PHE A 813 -0.05 -21.15 45.88
C PHE A 813 -1.44 -21.59 46.35
N ASP A 814 -1.78 -21.34 47.60
CA ASP A 814 -3.06 -21.77 48.19
C ASP A 814 -4.26 -21.02 47.59
N GLN A 815 -4.03 -19.84 47.01
CA GLN A 815 -5.03 -18.99 46.35
C GLN A 815 -4.34 -18.07 45.32
N PRO A 816 -5.08 -17.42 44.40
CA PRO A 816 -4.52 -16.49 43.44
C PRO A 816 -3.72 -15.36 44.10
N ILE A 817 -2.56 -15.05 43.54
CA ILE A 817 -1.66 -14.00 44.04
C ILE A 817 -1.78 -12.73 43.18
N LEU A 818 -1.45 -11.58 43.75
CA LEU A 818 -1.32 -10.34 43.00
C LEU A 818 -0.09 -10.39 42.08
N HIS A 819 -0.19 -9.77 40.90
CA HIS A 819 0.95 -9.64 40.00
C HIS A 819 2.11 -8.92 40.68
N GLY A 820 3.34 -9.43 40.50
CA GLY A 820 4.54 -8.73 40.97
C GLY A 820 4.63 -7.31 40.39
N LEU A 821 4.31 -7.18 39.08
CA LEU A 821 4.29 -5.89 38.39
C LEU A 821 3.18 -4.95 38.88
N CYS A 822 2.10 -5.46 39.50
CA CYS A 822 1.13 -4.63 40.19
C CYS A 822 1.73 -4.04 41.48
N SER A 823 2.41 -4.85 42.30
CA SER A 823 3.10 -4.34 43.50
C SER A 823 4.23 -3.36 43.16
N PHE A 824 4.93 -3.60 42.05
CA PHE A 824 5.89 -2.67 41.45
C PHE A 824 5.23 -1.36 41.04
N GLY A 825 4.08 -1.41 40.36
CA GLY A 825 3.32 -0.23 39.96
C GLY A 825 2.79 0.58 41.14
N VAL A 826 2.23 -0.08 42.17
CA VAL A 826 1.78 0.57 43.42
C VAL A 826 2.95 1.29 44.10
N THR A 827 4.10 0.61 44.21
CA THR A 827 5.30 1.22 44.81
C THR A 827 5.84 2.38 43.97
N GLY A 828 5.89 2.21 42.64
CA GLY A 828 6.31 3.24 41.70
C GLY A 828 5.40 4.46 41.70
N LYS A 829 4.08 4.29 41.82
CA LYS A 829 3.11 5.38 41.99
C LYS A 829 3.41 6.17 43.27
N ASN A 830 3.68 5.50 44.38
CA ASN A 830 4.01 6.18 45.64
C ASN A 830 5.35 6.92 45.59
N ILE A 831 6.36 6.35 44.93
CA ILE A 831 7.64 7.05 44.66
C ILE A 831 7.38 8.28 43.78
N PHE A 832 6.59 8.12 42.72
CA PHE A 832 6.24 9.21 41.81
C PHE A 832 5.52 10.35 42.53
N ARG A 833 4.50 10.03 43.33
CA ARG A 833 3.76 11.02 44.14
C ARG A 833 4.62 11.71 45.19
N LYS A 834 5.57 10.99 45.80
CA LYS A 834 6.41 11.53 46.88
C LYS A 834 7.61 12.33 46.37
N TYR A 835 8.25 11.87 45.30
CA TYR A 835 9.59 12.33 44.90
C TYR A 835 9.66 12.84 43.45
N GLY A 836 8.62 12.68 42.64
CA GLY A 836 8.55 13.18 41.26
C GLY A 836 8.87 12.14 40.19
N GLN A 837 9.18 12.61 38.98
CA GLN A 837 9.38 11.76 37.80
C GLN A 837 10.50 10.73 37.99
N ILE A 838 10.29 9.54 37.46
CA ILE A 838 11.21 8.40 37.57
C ILE A 838 11.93 8.23 36.23
N LYS A 839 13.25 8.20 36.25
CA LYS A 839 14.10 7.92 35.09
C LYS A 839 14.31 6.42 34.89
N ASP A 840 14.56 5.71 35.98
CA ASP A 840 14.65 4.25 35.96
C ASP A 840 14.22 3.66 37.31
N ILE A 841 13.76 2.41 37.29
CA ILE A 841 13.37 1.68 38.48
C ILE A 841 13.71 0.20 38.32
N LYS A 842 14.31 -0.37 39.37
CA LYS A 842 14.75 -1.77 39.43
C LYS A 842 14.16 -2.43 40.67
N VAL A 843 13.68 -3.67 40.55
CA VAL A 843 13.23 -4.49 41.68
C VAL A 843 13.62 -5.97 41.51
N ARG A 844 13.73 -6.66 42.64
CA ARG A 844 13.60 -8.12 42.73
C ARG A 844 12.33 -8.49 43.47
N PHE A 845 11.50 -9.33 42.86
CA PHE A 845 10.31 -9.90 43.49
C PHE A 845 10.74 -10.97 44.51
N ALA A 846 10.56 -10.67 45.78
CA ALA A 846 11.06 -11.44 46.91
C ALA A 846 10.01 -12.35 47.57
N GLY A 847 8.74 -12.13 47.24
CA GLY A 847 7.63 -12.90 47.79
C GLY A 847 6.31 -12.54 47.12
N VAL A 848 5.24 -13.13 47.63
CA VAL A 848 3.89 -12.99 47.09
C VAL A 848 3.03 -12.06 47.94
N VAL A 849 2.04 -11.45 47.28
CA VAL A 849 1.00 -10.63 47.89
C VAL A 849 -0.34 -11.25 47.54
N TYR A 850 -1.24 -11.37 48.52
CA TYR A 850 -2.61 -11.76 48.26
C TYR A 850 -3.47 -10.51 48.08
N PRO A 851 -4.34 -10.44 47.05
CA PRO A 851 -5.24 -9.30 46.88
C PRO A 851 -6.05 -9.00 48.16
N GLY A 852 -6.02 -7.76 48.63
CA GLY A 852 -6.60 -7.34 49.91
C GLY A 852 -5.58 -7.06 51.02
N GLU A 853 -4.34 -7.54 50.87
CA GLU A 853 -3.25 -7.26 51.81
C GLU A 853 -2.72 -5.82 51.68
N THR A 854 -2.06 -5.36 52.74
CA THR A 854 -1.49 -4.02 52.84
C THR A 854 0.00 -4.04 52.52
N LEU A 855 0.43 -3.25 51.54
CA LEU A 855 1.83 -3.06 51.21
C LEU A 855 2.43 -1.96 52.09
N VAL A 856 3.50 -2.28 52.81
CA VAL A 856 4.31 -1.33 53.58
C VAL A 856 5.57 -1.05 52.77
N MET A 857 5.67 0.16 52.23
CA MET A 857 6.77 0.62 51.40
C MET A 857 7.70 1.50 52.23
N LYS A 858 8.96 1.09 52.36
CA LYS A 858 10.01 1.81 53.09
C LYS A 858 11.00 2.37 52.08
N MET A 859 11.27 3.67 52.12
CA MET A 859 12.06 4.39 51.11
C MET A 859 13.18 5.20 51.77
N TRP A 860 14.37 5.17 51.18
CA TRP A 860 15.55 5.92 51.57
C TRP A 860 16.07 6.71 50.36
N LYS A 861 16.08 8.04 50.47
CA LYS A 861 16.57 8.93 49.42
C LYS A 861 18.05 9.23 49.63
N GLU A 862 18.87 8.82 48.67
CA GLU A 862 20.31 9.06 48.61
C GLU A 862 20.60 9.84 47.31
N GLY A 863 20.66 11.17 47.40
CA GLY A 863 20.80 12.02 46.23
C GLY A 863 19.56 12.00 45.32
N ASP A 864 19.75 11.66 44.05
CA ASP A 864 18.72 11.44 43.04
C ASP A 864 18.16 10.01 43.03
N ARG A 865 18.69 9.13 43.89
CA ARG A 865 18.28 7.72 43.98
C ARG A 865 17.41 7.48 45.21
N VAL A 866 16.32 6.74 45.03
CA VAL A 866 15.43 6.27 46.11
C VAL A 866 15.58 4.76 46.21
N ILE A 867 16.31 4.28 47.22
CA ILE A 867 16.38 2.85 47.55
C ILE A 867 15.10 2.50 48.31
N PHE A 868 14.50 1.34 48.03
CA PHE A 868 13.25 0.97 48.71
C PHE A 868 13.11 -0.53 48.95
N THR A 869 12.21 -0.85 49.87
CA THR A 869 11.72 -2.22 50.12
C THR A 869 10.22 -2.19 50.32
N THR A 870 9.54 -3.25 49.91
CA THR A 870 8.10 -3.41 50.14
C THR A 870 7.85 -4.73 50.84
N GLU A 871 7.02 -4.74 51.88
CA GLU A 871 6.59 -5.94 52.60
C GLU A 871 5.08 -5.93 52.83
N THR A 872 4.46 -7.09 53.05
CA THR A 872 3.06 -7.15 53.48
C THR A 872 2.94 -6.80 54.95
N LYS A 873 1.98 -5.97 55.36
CA LYS A 873 1.77 -5.61 56.77
C LYS A 873 1.35 -6.81 57.61
N GLU A 874 0.43 -7.61 57.07
CA GLU A 874 -0.24 -8.71 57.76
C GLU A 874 0.72 -9.85 58.08
N ARG A 875 1.60 -10.19 57.13
CA ARG A 875 2.54 -11.32 57.26
C ARG A 875 3.99 -10.91 57.45
N LYS A 876 4.31 -9.62 57.37
CA LYS A 876 5.69 -9.08 57.32
C LYS A 876 6.57 -9.79 56.30
N SER A 877 5.96 -10.29 55.22
CA SER A 877 6.64 -11.03 54.18
C SER A 877 7.25 -10.05 53.17
N PRO A 878 8.52 -10.21 52.79
CA PRO A 878 9.14 -9.34 51.79
C PRO A 878 8.47 -9.53 50.43
N VAL A 879 8.23 -8.42 49.73
CA VAL A 879 7.57 -8.37 48.42
C VAL A 879 8.54 -7.84 47.37
N LEU A 880 9.08 -6.63 47.58
CA LEU A 880 10.09 -6.03 46.71
C LEU A 880 11.39 -5.83 47.50
N SER A 881 12.48 -6.32 46.94
CA SER A 881 13.82 -6.24 47.53
C SER A 881 14.84 -5.84 46.47
N ALA A 882 16.07 -5.53 46.90
CA ALA A 882 17.17 -5.14 46.01
C ALA A 882 16.72 -4.08 45.01
N ALA A 883 15.99 -3.07 45.51
CA ALA A 883 15.21 -2.17 44.70
C ALA A 883 15.62 -0.71 44.85
N ALA A 884 15.62 0.01 43.74
CA ALA A 884 15.85 1.44 43.72
C ALA A 884 15.19 2.07 42.49
N ALA A 885 14.80 3.33 42.63
CA ALA A 885 14.40 4.20 41.52
C ALA A 885 15.36 5.39 41.43
N THR A 886 15.77 5.76 40.22
CA THR A 886 16.50 7.00 39.95
C THR A 886 15.50 8.04 39.47
N LEU A 887 15.54 9.23 40.04
CA LEU A 887 14.63 10.34 39.69
C LEU A 887 15.13 11.05 38.41
N ALA A 888 14.20 11.65 37.65
CA ALA A 888 14.47 12.32 36.38
C ALA A 888 14.90 13.79 36.51
#